data_AF-A0A8J7MV70-F1
#
_entry.id   AF-A0A8J7MV70-F1
#
_cell.length_a   1.000
_cell.length_b   1.000
_cell.length_c   1.000
_cell.angle_alpha   90.00
_cell.angle_beta   90.00
_cell.angle_gamma   90.00
#
_symmetry.space_group_name_H-M   'P 1'
#
loop_
_entity.id
_entity.type
_entity.pdbx_description
1 polymer ?
#
loop_
_entity_poly.entity_id
_entity_poly.type
_entity_poly.pdbx_seq_one_letter_code
_entity_poly.pdbx_strand_id
1 'polypeptide(L)'
;ESLNGEKNNYQFSARAAIDRYINNDMPLGWFLPNDGYGAGYGQTSSLDGNIQNLKEFGDYARSKGVHIGLWTQSDLHPKEGIEPLLQRDIVKEVRDAGVRVLKTDVAWVGYGYSFGLNGVADVAQVMPYYGSNARPFIISLDGWAGTQRYAGIWSGDQTGGDWEYIRFHIPTFIGSGLSGQPNITSDVDGIFGGKNVPVNVREFQWKTFTPMELNMDGWGANPKYPEVLGEPATSINRSYLKLKSELLPYTYTIARQAVDGKPMIRAMFLDYPNDYTLGSDTQYQFMYGPSFLVAPIYKETKMDKDGNDIRNGIYLPEGRWVDYYNGDVYEGGRIINTYDAPLWKLPVFVKADAIIPMANPNNNPSQIRKDYRAYEIYSTAAGTNGFSQYDDDGETQEYLSGQCTRTAVSTYANGKGKLVVTINPTYGKFEGFEPQKETELRINVSKAPKSVTAKVGKKGVKLTKVTSLADFEKGTDVYYYNEKPNLNRFATPGSEMAKKEIIKNPQLLVKIGKTDVTANLIDVKVDGFEFNPADRLRTHSGALSAPKVDFAENNVGVFSLTPSWNKQENADFYEIEYNGMLYSTIRDNAFTIDGLDPETAYAFKVRAVNKDGYSDWSNVSATTKSNPLEFAIKGIKAQNSAEDQPGQGIDKMFDFDEKSPWHTKWGKGEGVPADITIDLRSVNKLDRLEYIPREDAGNGTLLAGSFSYSTDRQTWSAPVKFEWAQNADHKTFSFAGNPEARYVKMHLDKAVGNFASGSQMYIFKVAGSESFYQGDINHDKRIDENDLTSYMNYTGLRKGDSDFDYVSAGDINKNGLIDAYDISCVATELDGGVRNSNDKVAGKLVLTPNKKTFAAGDMVEITVSGKGLHYVNALSFALPYSTSELEYAGVELLNMKDMVNLTYDRLHTNGQKELFPTFVNRGNNFLLDEGDHNLFVIKFKAKKAGKFNLTAKDGMLVDRNLGTVNF
;
A
#
# COMPACT_ATOMS: atom_id res chain seq x y z
N GLU A 1 13.01 22.04 -17.52
CA GLU A 1 13.69 22.65 -16.36
C GLU A 1 15.20 22.45 -16.50
N SER A 2 16.05 23.14 -15.73
CA SER A 2 17.50 22.86 -15.71
C SER A 2 17.96 22.50 -14.31
N LEU A 3 18.99 21.68 -14.18
CA LEU A 3 19.52 21.29 -12.87
C LEU A 3 20.13 22.49 -12.14
N ASN A 4 20.87 23.34 -12.87
CA ASN A 4 21.74 24.36 -12.30
C ASN A 4 21.18 25.80 -12.36
N GLY A 5 20.04 26.03 -13.02
CA GLY A 5 19.41 27.36 -13.11
C GLY A 5 20.15 28.36 -14.01
N GLU A 6 21.04 27.87 -14.86
CA GLU A 6 22.01 28.60 -15.66
C GLU A 6 21.42 29.35 -16.87
N LYS A 7 20.12 29.16 -17.16
CA LYS A 7 19.42 29.73 -18.33
C LYS A 7 18.41 30.80 -17.92
N ASN A 8 18.75 31.64 -16.94
CA ASN A 8 17.86 32.65 -16.33
C ASN A 8 16.55 32.03 -15.78
N ASN A 9 16.65 30.82 -15.25
CA ASN A 9 15.53 29.99 -14.82
C ASN A 9 15.75 29.41 -13.40
N TYR A 10 16.59 30.05 -12.58
CA TYR A 10 17.03 29.51 -11.28
C TYR A 10 15.88 29.04 -10.39
N GLN A 11 14.78 29.79 -10.29
CA GLN A 11 13.62 29.42 -9.46
C GLN A 11 12.96 28.09 -9.86
N PHE A 12 13.17 27.62 -11.09
CA PHE A 12 12.65 26.35 -11.61
C PHE A 12 13.73 25.26 -11.68
N SER A 13 14.85 25.44 -10.97
CA SER A 13 15.98 24.52 -10.99
C SER A 13 16.02 23.59 -9.77
N ALA A 14 16.73 22.48 -9.92
CA ALA A 14 16.99 21.56 -8.81
C ALA A 14 17.81 22.24 -7.69
N ARG A 15 18.72 23.17 -8.01
CA ARG A 15 19.42 23.99 -7.00
C ARG A 15 18.45 24.81 -6.15
N ALA A 16 17.47 25.47 -6.78
CA ALA A 16 16.46 26.22 -6.04
C ALA A 16 15.59 25.31 -5.16
N ALA A 17 15.32 24.07 -5.57
CA ALA A 17 14.62 23.11 -4.72
C ALA A 17 15.44 22.77 -3.46
N ILE A 18 16.75 22.53 -3.57
CA ILE A 18 17.64 22.36 -2.41
C ILE A 18 17.64 23.62 -1.52
N ASP A 19 17.72 24.81 -2.12
CA ASP A 19 17.66 26.08 -1.37
C ASP A 19 16.36 26.23 -0.59
N ARG A 20 15.21 25.75 -1.10
CA ARG A 20 13.93 25.78 -0.36
C ARG A 20 14.01 24.99 0.95
N TYR A 21 14.55 23.78 0.93
CA TYR A 21 14.74 22.98 2.15
C TYR A 21 15.65 23.71 3.15
N ILE A 22 16.76 24.27 2.68
CA ILE A 22 17.74 24.97 3.53
C ILE A 22 17.12 26.24 4.14
N ASN A 23 16.46 27.05 3.31
CA ASN A 23 15.84 28.31 3.74
C ASN A 23 14.70 28.08 4.74
N ASN A 24 14.07 26.90 4.69
CA ASN A 24 13.04 26.50 5.63
C ASN A 24 13.56 25.61 6.77
N ASP A 25 14.87 25.45 6.93
CA ASP A 25 15.51 24.59 7.95
C ASP A 25 14.96 23.15 7.99
N MET A 26 14.74 22.57 6.82
CA MET A 26 14.26 21.21 6.65
C MET A 26 15.42 20.23 6.45
N PRO A 27 15.43 19.09 7.14
CA PRO A 27 16.35 18.00 6.84
C PRO A 27 16.19 17.48 5.41
N LEU A 28 17.34 17.22 4.75
CA LEU A 28 17.43 16.70 3.39
C LEU A 28 18.72 15.87 3.24
N GLY A 29 18.58 14.56 3.03
CA GLY A 29 19.73 13.65 2.88
C GLY A 29 20.23 13.52 1.44
N TRP A 30 19.32 13.49 0.46
CA TRP A 30 19.64 13.28 -0.94
C TRP A 30 18.60 13.92 -1.87
N PHE A 31 18.96 14.12 -3.14
CA PHE A 31 18.09 14.71 -4.17
C PHE A 31 18.25 13.97 -5.51
N LEU A 32 17.13 13.62 -6.15
CA LEU A 32 17.10 12.95 -7.46
C LEU A 32 16.52 13.91 -8.52
N PRO A 33 17.27 14.31 -9.56
CA PRO A 33 16.85 15.38 -10.47
C PRO A 33 16.33 14.92 -11.85
N ASN A 34 16.21 13.61 -12.11
CA ASN A 34 15.92 13.06 -13.45
C ASN A 34 14.81 11.99 -13.47
N ASP A 35 13.85 12.04 -12.54
CA ASP A 35 12.80 11.01 -12.46
C ASP A 35 11.89 11.03 -13.70
N GLY A 36 11.75 9.88 -14.36
CA GLY A 36 10.85 9.70 -15.51
C GLY A 36 11.51 9.72 -16.90
N TYR A 37 10.85 9.07 -17.85
CA TYR A 37 11.31 8.96 -19.23
C TYR A 37 11.44 10.33 -19.90
N GLY A 38 12.55 10.51 -20.61
CA GLY A 38 12.80 11.72 -21.39
C GLY A 38 13.26 12.94 -20.58
N ALA A 39 13.39 12.84 -19.25
CA ALA A 39 13.90 13.92 -18.42
C ALA A 39 15.39 14.20 -18.69
N GLY A 40 16.23 13.17 -18.59
CA GLY A 40 17.70 13.30 -18.65
C GLY A 40 18.28 14.14 -17.51
N TYR A 41 19.58 14.42 -17.55
CA TYR A 41 20.27 15.24 -16.54
C TYR A 41 21.16 16.33 -17.15
N GLY A 42 20.95 16.66 -18.41
CA GLY A 42 21.67 17.72 -19.13
C GLY A 42 21.01 18.06 -20.45
N GLN A 43 21.40 19.20 -21.02
CA GLN A 43 20.82 19.74 -22.26
C GLN A 43 21.91 20.03 -23.31
N THR A 44 23.04 19.34 -23.21
CA THR A 44 24.16 19.46 -24.15
C THR A 44 24.01 18.43 -25.27
N SER A 45 24.78 18.62 -26.34
CA SER A 45 24.79 17.71 -27.49
C SER A 45 25.70 16.49 -27.32
N SER A 46 26.19 16.19 -26.10
CA SER A 46 27.00 15.01 -25.82
C SER A 46 26.73 14.44 -24.44
N LEU A 47 26.93 13.13 -24.28
CA LEU A 47 26.77 12.47 -22.99
C LEU A 47 27.74 13.04 -21.95
N ASP A 48 29.00 13.28 -22.33
CA ASP A 48 30.00 13.87 -21.42
C ASP A 48 29.64 15.29 -20.97
N GLY A 49 29.05 16.11 -21.84
CA GLY A 49 28.54 17.41 -21.46
C GLY A 49 27.38 17.32 -20.46
N ASN A 50 26.51 16.31 -20.61
CA ASN A 50 25.42 16.05 -19.68
C ASN A 50 25.94 15.52 -18.32
N ILE A 51 26.95 14.64 -18.33
CA ILE A 51 27.64 14.17 -17.12
C ILE A 51 28.29 15.35 -16.37
N GLN A 52 28.92 16.27 -17.11
CA GLN A 52 29.51 17.48 -16.52
C GLN A 52 28.43 18.38 -15.90
N ASN A 53 27.29 18.59 -16.57
CA ASN A 53 26.17 19.34 -16.01
C ASN A 53 25.61 18.70 -14.71
N LEU A 54 25.50 17.36 -14.68
CA LEU A 54 25.11 16.61 -13.49
C LEU A 54 26.15 16.74 -12.37
N LYS A 55 27.45 16.68 -12.72
CA LYS A 55 28.54 16.87 -11.78
C LYS A 55 28.48 18.24 -11.12
N GLU A 56 28.23 19.30 -11.87
CA GLU A 56 28.09 20.67 -11.35
C GLU A 56 26.93 20.80 -10.36
N PHE A 57 25.81 20.12 -10.63
CA PHE A 57 24.70 20.03 -9.69
C PHE A 57 25.09 19.23 -8.45
N GLY A 58 25.75 18.09 -8.63
CA GLY A 58 26.25 17.24 -7.54
C GLY A 58 27.23 17.96 -6.62
N ASP A 59 28.16 18.74 -7.18
CA ASP A 59 29.12 19.54 -6.41
C ASP A 59 28.41 20.61 -5.58
N TYR A 60 27.40 21.26 -6.16
CA TYR A 60 26.55 22.21 -5.43
C TYR A 60 25.77 21.52 -4.30
N ALA A 61 25.10 20.39 -4.57
CA ALA A 61 24.34 19.64 -3.57
C ALA A 61 25.24 19.18 -2.41
N ARG A 62 26.42 18.62 -2.72
CA ARG A 62 27.41 18.18 -1.72
C ARG A 62 27.95 19.34 -0.89
N SER A 63 28.11 20.54 -1.48
CA SER A 63 28.48 21.75 -0.71
C SER A 63 27.44 22.12 0.37
N LYS A 64 26.23 21.58 0.28
CA LYS A 64 25.14 21.72 1.26
C LYS A 64 24.94 20.47 2.13
N GLY A 65 25.77 19.44 1.96
CA GLY A 65 25.65 18.15 2.66
C GLY A 65 24.56 17.23 2.12
N VAL A 66 24.13 17.44 0.86
CA VAL A 66 23.09 16.65 0.18
C VAL A 66 23.74 15.75 -0.88
N HIS A 67 23.46 14.45 -0.85
CA HIS A 67 23.89 13.53 -1.92
C HIS A 67 22.96 13.64 -3.14
N ILE A 68 23.44 13.21 -4.32
CA ILE A 68 22.60 13.13 -5.51
C ILE A 68 22.28 11.68 -5.87
N GLY A 69 21.05 11.46 -6.30
CA GLY A 69 20.56 10.21 -6.84
C GLY A 69 20.20 10.30 -8.31
N LEU A 70 19.97 9.16 -8.95
CA LEU A 70 19.39 9.10 -10.29
C LEU A 70 18.30 8.04 -10.39
N TRP A 71 17.28 8.34 -11.18
CA TRP A 71 16.41 7.35 -11.77
C TRP A 71 17.18 6.60 -12.86
N THR A 72 17.16 5.27 -12.81
CA THR A 72 18.09 4.40 -13.54
C THR A 72 17.35 3.33 -14.32
N GLN A 73 17.64 3.31 -15.62
CA GLN A 73 17.03 2.43 -16.62
C GLN A 73 17.85 1.15 -16.80
N SER A 74 17.30 0.16 -17.51
CA SER A 74 17.98 -1.08 -17.88
C SER A 74 19.22 -0.87 -18.74
N ASP A 75 19.24 0.19 -19.55
CA ASP A 75 20.35 0.56 -20.40
C ASP A 75 21.43 1.31 -19.60
N LEU A 76 22.25 0.55 -18.86
CA LEU A 76 23.26 1.10 -17.95
C LEU A 76 24.49 1.71 -18.66
N HIS A 77 24.67 1.42 -19.94
CA HIS A 77 25.85 1.80 -20.71
C HIS A 77 25.47 2.46 -22.04
N PRO A 78 26.36 3.28 -22.63
CA PRO A 78 26.06 3.99 -23.87
C PRO A 78 25.68 3.05 -25.00
N LYS A 79 24.64 3.43 -25.76
CA LYS A 79 24.20 2.73 -26.96
C LYS A 79 24.29 3.65 -28.17
N GLU A 80 24.88 3.15 -29.25
CA GLU A 80 24.97 3.87 -30.52
C GLU A 80 23.56 4.14 -31.08
N GLY A 81 23.36 5.31 -31.68
CA GLY A 81 22.07 5.72 -32.26
C GLY A 81 21.04 6.29 -31.27
N ILE A 82 21.33 6.29 -29.97
CA ILE A 82 20.49 6.97 -28.97
C ILE A 82 20.97 8.41 -28.79
N GLU A 83 20.04 9.37 -28.75
CA GLU A 83 20.36 10.79 -28.54
C GLU A 83 21.06 11.02 -27.18
N PRO A 84 22.04 11.94 -27.09
CA PRO A 84 22.81 12.19 -25.86
C PRO A 84 21.99 12.52 -24.60
N LEU A 85 20.78 13.07 -24.77
CA LEU A 85 19.84 13.33 -23.67
C LEU A 85 19.32 12.04 -23.01
N LEU A 86 19.18 10.98 -23.80
CA LEU A 86 18.59 9.69 -23.40
C LEU A 86 19.65 8.62 -23.15
N GLN A 87 20.91 8.88 -23.50
CA GLN A 87 22.02 7.98 -23.19
C GLN A 87 22.35 7.97 -21.70
N ARG A 88 22.88 6.84 -21.24
CA ARG A 88 23.30 6.61 -19.86
C ARG A 88 24.69 6.01 -19.82
N ASP A 89 25.43 6.31 -18.76
CA ASP A 89 26.70 5.67 -18.44
C ASP A 89 26.82 5.62 -16.92
N ILE A 90 26.32 4.53 -16.33
CA ILE A 90 26.24 4.38 -14.88
C ILE A 90 27.61 4.49 -14.21
N VAL A 91 28.69 4.12 -14.92
CA VAL A 91 30.06 4.23 -14.40
C VAL A 91 30.45 5.70 -14.29
N LYS A 92 30.24 6.51 -15.33
CA LYS A 92 30.52 7.95 -15.28
C LYS A 92 29.60 8.70 -14.33
N GLU A 93 28.33 8.32 -14.27
CA GLU A 93 27.36 8.90 -13.32
C GLU A 93 27.81 8.70 -11.86
N VAL A 94 28.27 7.50 -11.51
CA VAL A 94 28.74 7.18 -10.15
C VAL A 94 30.14 7.72 -9.88
N ARG A 95 31.10 7.50 -10.79
CA ARG A 95 32.52 7.85 -10.62
C ARG A 95 32.78 9.34 -10.79
N ASP A 96 32.26 9.93 -11.86
CA ASP A 96 32.63 11.28 -12.29
C ASP A 96 31.66 12.35 -11.76
N ALA A 97 30.34 12.07 -11.79
CA ALA A 97 29.34 13.00 -11.24
C ALA A 97 29.08 12.81 -9.74
N GLY A 98 29.42 11.63 -9.19
CA GLY A 98 29.33 11.34 -7.76
C GLY A 98 27.93 10.95 -7.29
N VAL A 99 27.17 10.24 -8.12
CA VAL A 99 25.84 9.68 -7.76
C VAL A 99 25.96 8.63 -6.67
N ARG A 100 25.08 8.67 -5.66
CA ARG A 100 25.09 7.79 -4.47
C ARG A 100 23.73 7.20 -4.11
N VAL A 101 22.68 7.49 -4.88
CA VAL A 101 21.35 6.86 -4.74
C VAL A 101 20.86 6.44 -6.12
N LEU A 102 20.30 5.25 -6.26
CA LEU A 102 19.69 4.79 -7.51
C LEU A 102 18.23 4.41 -7.26
N LYS A 103 17.32 4.94 -8.08
CA LYS A 103 15.91 4.53 -8.13
C LYS A 103 15.69 3.76 -9.41
N THR A 104 15.25 2.51 -9.34
CA THR A 104 15.05 1.69 -10.54
C THR A 104 13.80 2.12 -11.30
N ASP A 105 13.89 2.04 -12.62
CA ASP A 105 12.80 2.27 -13.55
C ASP A 105 11.79 1.12 -13.55
N VAL A 106 10.49 1.44 -13.53
CA VAL A 106 9.41 0.45 -13.61
C VAL A 106 9.41 -0.32 -14.94
N ALA A 107 9.73 0.25 -16.11
CA ALA A 107 9.79 -0.59 -17.32
C ALA A 107 11.07 -1.44 -17.41
N TRP A 108 11.97 -1.32 -16.44
CA TRP A 108 13.05 -2.28 -16.23
C TRP A 108 12.61 -3.39 -15.27
N VAL A 109 12.26 -3.04 -14.03
CA VAL A 109 12.00 -4.05 -13.00
C VAL A 109 10.56 -4.59 -13.00
N GLY A 110 9.63 -3.94 -13.70
CA GLY A 110 8.19 -4.20 -13.67
C GLY A 110 7.73 -5.46 -14.40
N TYR A 111 8.63 -6.16 -15.08
CA TYR A 111 8.40 -7.56 -15.47
C TYR A 111 8.44 -8.51 -14.26
N GLY A 112 8.91 -8.03 -13.10
CA GLY A 112 8.90 -8.71 -11.81
C GLY A 112 9.91 -9.85 -11.69
N TYR A 113 9.80 -10.58 -10.58
CA TYR A 113 10.51 -11.85 -10.35
C TYR A 113 12.03 -11.73 -10.53
N SER A 114 12.60 -12.46 -11.50
CA SER A 114 14.02 -12.46 -11.80
C SER A 114 14.51 -11.14 -12.40
N PHE A 115 13.66 -10.39 -13.11
CA PHE A 115 14.06 -9.11 -13.72
C PHE A 115 14.37 -8.09 -12.63
N GLY A 116 13.48 -7.94 -11.65
CA GLY A 116 13.70 -7.07 -10.51
C GLY A 116 14.96 -7.43 -9.72
N LEU A 117 15.13 -8.72 -9.40
CA LEU A 117 16.29 -9.18 -8.61
C LEU A 117 17.62 -9.07 -9.38
N ASN A 118 17.66 -9.47 -10.65
CA ASN A 118 18.87 -9.35 -11.47
C ASN A 118 19.22 -7.88 -11.70
N GLY A 119 18.22 -7.04 -11.97
CA GLY A 119 18.44 -5.62 -12.17
C GLY A 119 19.14 -4.94 -10.99
N VAL A 120 18.60 -5.12 -9.77
CA VAL A 120 19.22 -4.54 -8.56
C VAL A 120 20.56 -5.18 -8.22
N ALA A 121 20.76 -6.48 -8.51
CA ALA A 121 22.04 -7.15 -8.27
C ALA A 121 23.15 -6.58 -9.15
N ASP A 122 22.84 -6.28 -10.42
CA ASP A 122 23.79 -5.74 -11.39
C ASP A 122 24.26 -4.34 -10.99
N VAL A 123 23.33 -3.44 -10.64
CA VAL A 123 23.71 -2.07 -10.23
C VAL A 123 24.30 -1.97 -8.84
N ALA A 124 24.02 -2.92 -7.94
CA ALA A 124 24.55 -2.90 -6.58
C ALA A 124 26.09 -2.98 -6.52
N GLN A 125 26.74 -3.53 -7.54
CA GLN A 125 28.21 -3.61 -7.59
C GLN A 125 28.86 -2.32 -8.11
N VAL A 126 28.10 -1.44 -8.76
CA VAL A 126 28.65 -0.24 -9.40
C VAL A 126 29.14 0.77 -8.37
N MET A 127 28.36 1.04 -7.31
CA MET A 127 28.77 1.99 -6.26
C MET A 127 30.03 1.54 -5.51
N PRO A 128 30.15 0.28 -5.04
CA PRO A 128 31.38 -0.16 -4.39
C PRO A 128 32.60 -0.13 -5.31
N TYR A 129 32.44 -0.62 -6.55
CA TYR A 129 33.59 -0.78 -7.46
C TYR A 129 34.06 0.53 -8.07
N TYR A 130 33.14 1.39 -8.55
CA TYR A 130 33.47 2.64 -9.25
C TYR A 130 33.27 3.90 -8.41
N GLY A 131 32.54 3.81 -7.29
CA GLY A 131 32.17 4.93 -6.42
C GLY A 131 33.00 5.05 -5.15
N SER A 132 34.26 4.62 -5.17
CA SER A 132 35.18 4.68 -4.02
C SER A 132 34.69 3.87 -2.81
N ASN A 133 34.32 2.60 -3.03
CA ASN A 133 33.81 1.70 -2.00
C ASN A 133 32.49 2.15 -1.32
N ALA A 134 31.76 3.08 -1.94
CA ALA A 134 30.48 3.55 -1.41
C ALA A 134 29.49 2.39 -1.27
N ARG A 135 28.80 2.33 -0.13
CA ARG A 135 27.76 1.32 0.10
C ARG A 135 26.57 1.54 -0.84
N PRO A 136 25.92 0.49 -1.36
CA PRO A 136 24.77 0.64 -2.24
C PRO A 136 23.59 1.28 -1.51
N PHE A 137 22.99 2.29 -2.15
CA PHE A 137 21.67 2.81 -1.77
C PHE A 137 20.77 2.75 -3.01
N ILE A 138 19.99 1.67 -3.09
CA ILE A 138 19.07 1.42 -4.19
C ILE A 138 17.64 1.39 -3.66
N ILE A 139 16.75 2.12 -4.33
CA ILE A 139 15.30 2.13 -4.10
C ILE A 139 14.66 1.44 -5.30
N SER A 140 13.93 0.36 -5.06
CA SER A 140 13.26 -0.41 -6.11
C SER A 140 11.81 -0.70 -5.76
N LEU A 141 11.13 -1.38 -6.66
CA LEU A 141 9.84 -2.04 -6.50
C LEU A 141 9.92 -3.38 -7.26
N ASP A 142 8.82 -4.15 -7.28
CA ASP A 142 8.68 -5.42 -8.01
C ASP A 142 9.85 -6.40 -7.79
N GLY A 143 10.28 -6.49 -6.53
CA GLY A 143 11.36 -7.36 -6.10
C GLY A 143 10.96 -8.84 -6.00
N TRP A 144 11.87 -9.64 -5.46
CA TRP A 144 11.64 -11.05 -5.16
C TRP A 144 12.41 -11.46 -3.90
N ALA A 145 12.33 -12.74 -3.52
CA ALA A 145 13.14 -13.29 -2.43
C ALA A 145 14.63 -12.97 -2.64
N GLY A 146 15.22 -12.22 -1.71
CA GLY A 146 16.62 -11.82 -1.73
C GLY A 146 16.89 -10.37 -2.15
N THR A 147 15.89 -9.59 -2.59
CA THR A 147 16.07 -8.17 -2.95
C THR A 147 16.68 -7.34 -1.82
N GLN A 148 16.38 -7.63 -0.56
CA GLN A 148 16.85 -6.88 0.61
C GLN A 148 18.37 -6.83 0.78
N ARG A 149 19.12 -7.73 0.12
CA ARG A 149 20.59 -7.72 0.16
C ARG A 149 21.22 -6.65 -0.75
N TYR A 150 20.41 -6.03 -1.61
CA TYR A 150 20.86 -5.03 -2.59
C TYR A 150 20.07 -3.71 -2.49
N ALA A 151 18.75 -3.79 -2.28
CA ALA A 151 17.85 -2.65 -2.41
C ALA A 151 16.80 -2.61 -1.30
N GLY A 152 16.44 -1.39 -0.89
CA GLY A 152 15.18 -1.13 -0.23
C GLY A 152 14.03 -1.03 -1.24
N ILE A 153 12.80 -1.10 -0.75
CA ILE A 153 11.61 -0.97 -1.59
C ILE A 153 10.84 0.33 -1.35
N TRP A 154 10.20 0.79 -2.40
CA TRP A 154 9.17 1.81 -2.39
C TRP A 154 7.85 1.19 -2.86
N SER A 155 6.74 1.67 -2.30
CA SER A 155 5.41 1.06 -2.47
C SER A 155 4.73 1.25 -3.83
N GLY A 156 5.30 2.03 -4.75
CA GLY A 156 4.62 2.41 -5.99
C GLY A 156 3.89 3.75 -5.89
N ASP A 157 3.23 4.14 -6.98
CA ASP A 157 2.52 5.40 -7.12
C ASP A 157 1.09 5.31 -6.57
N GLN A 158 0.72 6.19 -5.64
CA GLN A 158 -0.67 6.37 -5.21
C GLN A 158 -1.03 7.84 -4.94
N THR A 159 -2.31 8.10 -4.67
CA THR A 159 -2.84 9.43 -4.41
C THR A 159 -2.83 9.75 -2.92
N GLY A 160 -2.16 10.84 -2.53
CA GLY A 160 -2.19 11.37 -1.17
C GLY A 160 -3.22 12.49 -0.99
N GLY A 161 -3.18 13.17 0.15
CA GLY A 161 -4.26 14.05 0.61
C GLY A 161 -5.52 13.31 1.08
N ASP A 162 -5.45 11.98 1.20
CA ASP A 162 -6.51 11.07 1.61
C ASP A 162 -6.07 10.23 2.82
N TRP A 163 -6.96 10.02 3.78
CA TRP A 163 -6.71 9.18 4.95
C TRP A 163 -6.43 7.72 4.60
N GLU A 164 -7.01 7.23 3.50
CA GLU A 164 -6.72 5.89 3.00
C GLU A 164 -5.22 5.70 2.77
N TYR A 165 -4.54 6.73 2.25
CA TYR A 165 -3.09 6.70 1.99
C TYR A 165 -2.30 6.31 3.24
N ILE A 166 -2.65 6.90 4.39
CA ILE A 166 -2.03 6.54 5.68
C ILE A 166 -2.47 5.14 6.11
N ARG A 167 -3.78 4.86 6.07
CA ARG A 167 -4.37 3.62 6.59
C ARG A 167 -3.79 2.37 5.95
N PHE A 168 -3.64 2.33 4.62
CA PHE A 168 -3.10 1.16 3.95
C PHE A 168 -1.56 1.06 4.06
N HIS A 169 -0.85 2.18 4.21
CA HIS A 169 0.61 2.17 4.32
C HIS A 169 1.13 1.59 5.63
N ILE A 170 0.45 1.80 6.76
CA ILE A 170 0.91 1.25 8.04
C ILE A 170 1.08 -0.28 7.99
N PRO A 171 0.06 -1.08 7.63
CA PRO A 171 0.22 -2.53 7.49
C PRO A 171 1.14 -2.91 6.32
N THR A 172 1.26 -2.10 5.27
CA THR A 172 2.24 -2.32 4.19
C THR A 172 3.68 -2.29 4.71
N PHE A 173 4.02 -1.31 5.57
CA PHE A 173 5.34 -1.18 6.16
C PHE A 173 5.63 -2.31 7.16
N ILE A 174 4.62 -2.71 7.95
CA ILE A 174 4.71 -3.87 8.86
C ILE A 174 4.95 -5.16 8.06
N GLY A 175 4.16 -5.39 7.01
CA GLY A 175 4.24 -6.57 6.15
C GLY A 175 5.58 -6.68 5.42
N SER A 176 6.15 -5.55 4.99
CA SER A 176 7.49 -5.51 4.38
C SER A 176 8.58 -6.01 5.34
N GLY A 177 8.57 -5.52 6.59
CA GLY A 177 9.47 -5.99 7.62
C GLY A 177 9.30 -7.48 7.92
N LEU A 178 8.07 -7.98 7.99
CA LEU A 178 7.76 -9.41 8.16
C LEU A 178 8.24 -10.27 6.99
N SER A 179 8.30 -9.68 5.79
CA SER A 179 8.79 -10.34 4.57
C SER A 179 10.31 -10.32 4.44
N GLY A 180 11.02 -9.91 5.50
CA GLY A 180 12.48 -9.81 5.49
C GLY A 180 13.02 -8.63 4.69
N GLN A 181 12.20 -7.63 4.39
CA GLN A 181 12.61 -6.38 3.74
C GLN A 181 12.51 -5.22 4.75
N PRO A 182 13.59 -4.92 5.50
CA PRO A 182 13.54 -3.90 6.54
C PRO A 182 13.67 -2.47 5.99
N ASN A 183 14.16 -2.29 4.76
CA ASN A 183 14.33 -0.99 4.14
C ASN A 183 13.13 -0.72 3.22
N ILE A 184 12.13 -0.03 3.76
CA ILE A 184 10.91 0.36 3.03
C ILE A 184 10.69 1.88 3.12
N THR A 185 10.14 2.45 2.06
CA THR A 185 9.60 3.80 2.00
C THR A 185 8.29 3.83 1.20
N SER A 186 7.59 4.96 1.27
CA SER A 186 6.56 5.37 0.32
C SER A 186 6.68 6.88 0.10
N ASP A 187 5.92 7.44 -0.83
CA ASP A 187 5.91 8.87 -1.06
C ASP A 187 5.28 9.60 0.13
N VAL A 188 5.87 10.68 0.62
CA VAL A 188 5.23 11.46 1.68
C VAL A 188 4.06 12.24 1.09
N ASP A 189 2.84 11.97 1.58
CA ASP A 189 1.60 12.56 1.06
C ASP A 189 1.33 12.25 -0.44
N GLY A 190 1.80 11.07 -0.91
CA GLY A 190 1.56 10.52 -2.24
C GLY A 190 2.23 11.29 -3.39
N ILE A 191 2.50 10.62 -4.51
CA ILE A 191 2.95 11.28 -5.75
C ILE A 191 1.83 12.14 -6.36
N PHE A 192 0.59 11.63 -6.37
CA PHE A 192 -0.60 12.35 -6.84
C PHE A 192 -1.36 13.00 -5.66
N GLY A 193 -2.36 13.84 -5.95
CA GLY A 193 -3.20 14.45 -4.93
C GLY A 193 -2.46 15.44 -4.02
N GLY A 194 -2.93 15.61 -2.78
CA GLY A 194 -2.40 16.58 -1.80
C GLY A 194 -3.44 17.61 -1.34
N LYS A 195 -2.99 18.80 -0.91
CA LYS A 195 -3.78 19.94 -0.40
C LYS A 195 -4.57 19.70 0.90
N ASN A 196 -4.40 18.55 1.55
CA ASN A 196 -5.04 18.25 2.82
C ASN A 196 -4.03 18.41 3.97
N VAL A 197 -4.13 19.51 4.72
CA VAL A 197 -3.18 19.86 5.80
C VAL A 197 -3.11 18.78 6.89
N PRO A 198 -4.24 18.30 7.47
CA PRO A 198 -4.21 17.19 8.41
C PRO A 198 -3.47 15.96 7.90
N VAL A 199 -3.83 15.45 6.71
CA VAL A 199 -3.20 14.23 6.14
C VAL A 199 -1.71 14.43 5.91
N ASN A 200 -1.31 15.55 5.31
CA ASN A 200 0.10 15.88 5.08
C ASN A 200 0.91 15.90 6.38
N VAL A 201 0.39 16.55 7.42
CA VAL A 201 1.04 16.58 8.73
C VAL A 201 1.11 15.18 9.33
N ARG A 202 0.02 14.40 9.29
CA ARG A 202 0.01 13.03 9.84
C ARG A 202 1.01 12.12 9.13
N GLU A 203 1.21 12.29 7.84
CA GLU A 203 2.21 11.56 7.05
C GLU A 203 3.65 11.80 7.54
N PHE A 204 4.08 13.06 7.68
CA PHE A 204 5.40 13.38 8.24
C PHE A 204 5.56 12.89 9.68
N GLN A 205 4.47 12.94 10.46
CA GLN A 205 4.50 12.49 11.85
C GLN A 205 4.89 11.02 11.98
N TRP A 206 4.16 10.10 11.34
CA TRP A 206 4.41 8.69 11.54
C TRP A 206 5.65 8.20 10.79
N LYS A 207 5.95 8.80 9.62
CA LYS A 207 7.16 8.48 8.84
C LYS A 207 8.47 8.94 9.50
N THR A 208 8.39 9.81 10.51
CA THR A 208 9.51 10.05 11.44
C THR A 208 10.06 8.75 12.02
N PHE A 209 9.20 7.75 12.23
CA PHE A 209 9.53 6.44 12.78
C PHE A 209 9.57 5.34 11.71
N THR A 210 10.03 5.66 10.50
CA THR A 210 10.26 4.71 9.41
C THR A 210 11.68 4.85 8.84
N PRO A 211 12.21 3.84 8.10
CA PRO A 211 13.59 3.87 7.60
C PRO A 211 13.90 5.08 6.72
N MET A 212 12.95 5.47 5.86
CA MET A 212 13.16 6.39 4.76
C MET A 212 11.90 7.20 4.46
N GLU A 213 12.07 8.39 3.89
CA GLU A 213 11.01 9.27 3.41
C GLU A 213 11.36 9.76 2.01
N LEU A 214 10.37 9.75 1.12
CA LEU A 214 10.52 10.15 -0.27
C LEU A 214 9.51 11.24 -0.62
N ASN A 215 9.97 12.47 -0.82
CA ASN A 215 9.11 13.53 -1.34
C ASN A 215 9.10 13.46 -2.87
N MET A 216 8.17 12.69 -3.44
CA MET A 216 8.08 12.43 -4.89
C MET A 216 7.32 13.55 -5.60
N ASP A 217 8.05 14.55 -6.06
CA ASP A 217 7.51 15.80 -6.61
C ASP A 217 7.22 15.73 -8.12
N GLY A 218 6.43 16.68 -8.63
CA GLY A 218 6.20 16.90 -10.07
C GLY A 218 4.82 16.51 -10.60
N TRP A 219 4.06 15.70 -9.86
CA TRP A 219 2.77 15.15 -10.32
C TRP A 219 1.59 15.42 -9.37
N GLY A 220 1.86 16.07 -8.23
CA GLY A 220 0.87 16.36 -7.20
C GLY A 220 -0.06 17.52 -7.54
N ALA A 221 -1.13 17.66 -6.75
CA ALA A 221 -1.98 18.86 -6.77
C ALA A 221 -1.24 20.10 -6.19
N ASN A 222 -0.16 19.88 -5.45
CA ASN A 222 0.80 20.86 -4.95
C ASN A 222 2.22 20.25 -5.02
N PRO A 223 3.28 21.07 -5.02
CA PRO A 223 4.64 20.57 -4.84
C PRO A 223 4.77 19.72 -3.58
N LYS A 224 5.62 18.71 -3.58
CA LYS A 224 5.74 17.76 -2.45
C LYS A 224 6.80 18.15 -1.41
N TYR A 225 7.01 19.45 -1.19
CA TYR A 225 7.94 19.94 -0.15
C TYR A 225 7.30 19.91 1.24
N PRO A 226 8.06 19.64 2.33
CA PRO A 226 7.52 19.58 3.69
C PRO A 226 6.84 20.86 4.17
N GLU A 227 7.25 22.03 3.66
CA GLU A 227 6.72 23.35 4.04
C GLU A 227 5.58 23.85 3.14
N VAL A 228 5.21 23.10 2.10
CA VAL A 228 4.43 23.63 0.97
C VAL A 228 3.03 24.12 1.35
N LEU A 229 2.43 23.55 2.40
CA LEU A 229 1.08 23.89 2.85
C LEU A 229 1.06 25.03 3.90
N GLY A 230 2.21 25.61 4.23
CA GLY A 230 2.31 26.75 5.15
C GLY A 230 2.08 26.37 6.63
N GLU A 231 1.85 27.38 7.47
CA GLU A 231 1.62 27.17 8.90
C GLU A 231 0.18 26.67 9.18
N PRO A 232 -0.01 25.75 10.16
CA PRO A 232 0.99 25.24 11.09
C PRO A 232 1.79 24.03 10.57
N ALA A 233 1.51 23.52 9.36
CA ALA A 233 2.15 22.32 8.82
C ALA A 233 3.67 22.44 8.74
N THR A 234 4.20 23.56 8.26
CA THR A 234 5.65 23.82 8.17
C THR A 234 6.36 23.63 9.52
N SER A 235 5.85 24.25 10.58
CA SER A 235 6.45 24.12 11.93
C SER A 235 6.39 22.69 12.46
N ILE A 236 5.28 21.99 12.23
CA ILE A 236 5.07 20.62 12.70
C ILE A 236 5.97 19.65 11.91
N ASN A 237 5.92 19.69 10.59
CA ASN A 237 6.72 18.84 9.70
C ASN A 237 8.21 19.02 9.97
N ARG A 238 8.69 20.26 10.15
CA ARG A 238 10.08 20.53 10.57
C ARG A 238 10.41 19.87 11.89
N SER A 239 9.54 20.00 12.90
CA SER A 239 9.78 19.44 14.23
C SER A 239 9.91 17.91 14.21
N TYR A 240 9.11 17.23 13.39
CA TYR A 240 9.14 15.78 13.21
C TYR A 240 10.36 15.31 12.40
N LEU A 241 10.73 16.02 11.33
CA LEU A 241 11.97 15.76 10.60
C LEU A 241 13.22 15.96 11.47
N LYS A 242 13.24 16.99 12.32
CA LYS A 242 14.32 17.22 13.30
C LYS A 242 14.36 16.13 14.36
N LEU A 243 13.21 15.64 14.82
CA LEU A 243 13.16 14.48 15.72
C LEU A 243 13.77 13.22 15.06
N LYS A 244 13.44 12.97 13.79
CA LYS A 244 14.07 11.87 13.01
C LYS A 244 15.58 12.02 12.96
N SER A 245 16.07 13.25 12.74
CA SER A 245 17.50 13.55 12.70
C SER A 245 18.18 13.30 14.05
N GLU A 246 17.56 13.74 15.16
CA GLU A 246 18.06 13.51 16.52
C GLU A 246 18.07 12.02 16.86
N LEU A 247 17.13 11.22 16.34
CA LEU A 247 17.03 9.77 16.55
C LEU A 247 17.97 8.94 15.68
N LEU A 248 18.74 9.55 14.76
CA LEU A 248 19.56 8.79 13.81
C LEU A 248 20.47 7.74 14.47
N PRO A 249 21.15 7.99 15.62
CA PRO A 249 21.94 6.94 16.28
C PRO A 249 21.13 5.75 16.80
N TYR A 250 19.90 5.98 17.27
CA TYR A 250 18.96 4.90 17.64
C TYR A 250 18.53 4.13 16.40
N THR A 251 18.02 4.84 15.39
CA THR A 251 17.58 4.29 14.10
C THR A 251 18.68 3.48 13.44
N TYR A 252 19.91 3.98 13.40
CA TYR A 252 21.03 3.30 12.79
C TYR A 252 21.44 2.04 13.55
N THR A 253 21.30 2.05 14.88
CA THR A 253 21.50 0.86 15.69
C THR A 253 20.47 -0.23 15.38
N ILE A 254 19.19 0.11 15.27
CA ILE A 254 18.15 -0.87 14.92
C ILE A 254 18.17 -1.26 13.44
N ALA A 255 18.66 -0.39 12.55
CA ALA A 255 18.95 -0.72 11.16
C ALA A 255 20.04 -1.79 11.09
N ARG A 256 21.12 -1.67 11.89
CA ARG A 256 22.12 -2.73 12.00
C ARG A 256 21.52 -4.03 12.55
N GLN A 257 20.62 -3.99 13.53
CA GLN A 257 19.93 -5.19 14.02
C GLN A 257 19.09 -5.86 12.93
N ALA A 258 18.53 -5.10 11.99
CA ALA A 258 17.71 -5.62 10.91
C ALA A 258 18.53 -6.34 9.81
N VAL A 259 19.86 -6.19 9.78
CA VAL A 259 20.74 -6.90 8.84
C VAL A 259 20.72 -8.42 9.10
N ASP A 260 20.62 -8.83 10.36
CA ASP A 260 20.69 -10.24 10.79
C ASP A 260 19.63 -10.61 11.84
N GLY A 261 18.54 -9.83 11.94
CA GLY A 261 17.56 -9.96 13.00
C GLY A 261 16.21 -9.29 12.70
N LYS A 262 15.56 -8.78 13.75
CA LYS A 262 14.22 -8.17 13.63
C LYS A 262 14.28 -6.88 12.79
N PRO A 263 13.26 -6.61 11.96
CA PRO A 263 13.18 -5.36 11.20
C PRO A 263 13.12 -4.13 12.12
N MET A 264 13.32 -2.94 11.53
CA MET A 264 13.17 -1.67 12.25
C MET A 264 11.72 -1.42 12.64
N ILE A 265 10.79 -1.62 11.70
CA ILE A 265 9.34 -1.58 11.92
C ILE A 265 8.87 -3.00 12.20
N ARG A 266 8.31 -3.22 13.39
CA ARG A 266 7.98 -4.55 13.89
C ARG A 266 6.49 -4.67 14.16
N ALA A 267 5.87 -5.70 13.60
CA ALA A 267 4.55 -6.14 14.03
C ALA A 267 4.57 -6.40 15.54
N MET A 268 3.47 -6.11 16.24
CA MET A 268 3.40 -6.20 17.70
C MET A 268 3.79 -7.59 18.22
N PHE A 269 3.37 -8.66 17.52
CA PHE A 269 3.65 -10.04 17.90
C PHE A 269 5.14 -10.44 17.81
N LEU A 270 5.99 -9.67 17.10
CA LEU A 270 7.43 -9.97 17.05
C LEU A 270 8.11 -9.76 18.39
N ASP A 271 7.63 -8.80 19.18
CA ASP A 271 8.17 -8.49 20.51
C ASP A 271 7.20 -8.95 21.63
N TYR A 272 5.89 -9.02 21.36
CA TYR A 272 4.84 -9.32 22.35
C TYR A 272 3.76 -10.27 21.81
N PRO A 273 4.07 -11.55 21.55
CA PRO A 273 3.11 -12.51 21.03
C PRO A 273 2.02 -12.85 22.06
N ASN A 274 0.77 -12.69 21.66
CA ASN A 274 -0.46 -13.08 22.37
C ASN A 274 -1.62 -13.13 21.37
N ASP A 275 -2.75 -13.73 21.74
CA ASP A 275 -3.92 -13.94 20.86
C ASP A 275 -4.37 -12.66 20.14
N TYR A 276 -4.40 -11.52 20.84
CA TYR A 276 -4.79 -10.23 20.27
C TYR A 276 -3.79 -9.73 19.21
N THR A 277 -2.49 -9.82 19.49
CA THR A 277 -1.43 -9.39 18.56
C THR A 277 -1.22 -10.33 17.37
N LEU A 278 -1.65 -11.59 17.48
CA LEU A 278 -1.60 -12.57 16.39
C LEU A 278 -2.72 -12.34 15.37
N GLY A 279 -3.80 -11.66 15.77
CA GLY A 279 -4.86 -11.19 14.88
C GLY A 279 -4.51 -9.90 14.13
N SER A 280 -5.51 -9.33 13.46
CA SER A 280 -5.38 -8.10 12.66
C SER A 280 -5.65 -6.81 13.45
N ASP A 281 -6.03 -6.90 14.72
CA ASP A 281 -6.44 -5.74 15.53
C ASP A 281 -5.31 -4.73 15.80
N THR A 282 -4.05 -5.15 15.62
CA THR A 282 -2.87 -4.28 15.77
C THR A 282 -2.30 -3.78 14.44
N GLN A 283 -3.02 -3.95 13.32
CA GLN A 283 -2.56 -3.58 11.96
C GLN A 283 -2.22 -2.09 11.76
N TYR A 284 -2.69 -1.21 12.66
CA TYR A 284 -2.46 0.25 12.59
C TYR A 284 -1.54 0.78 13.70
N GLN A 285 -0.64 -0.08 14.21
CA GLN A 285 0.42 0.30 15.13
C GLN A 285 1.63 -0.63 14.98
N PHE A 286 2.80 -0.17 15.39
CA PHE A 286 4.02 -0.97 15.32
C PHE A 286 5.01 -0.59 16.41
N MET A 287 5.94 -1.50 16.68
CA MET A 287 7.15 -1.20 17.44
C MET A 287 8.22 -0.66 16.46
N TYR A 288 8.78 0.50 16.76
CA TYR A 288 9.96 1.03 16.08
C TYR A 288 11.19 0.73 16.91
N GLY A 289 11.92 -0.31 16.48
CA GLY A 289 12.91 -0.96 17.34
C GLY A 289 12.28 -1.51 18.63
N PRO A 290 13.08 -1.74 19.68
CA PRO A 290 12.56 -2.27 20.95
C PRO A 290 11.93 -1.20 21.87
N SER A 291 12.04 0.10 21.56
CA SER A 291 11.84 1.17 22.55
C SER A 291 10.61 2.03 22.33
N PHE A 292 10.14 2.15 21.09
CA PHE A 292 9.02 3.02 20.72
C PHE A 292 7.85 2.20 20.20
N LEU A 293 6.65 2.43 20.74
CA LEU A 293 5.40 2.04 20.14
C LEU A 293 4.80 3.25 19.43
N VAL A 294 4.49 3.09 18.15
CA VAL A 294 3.96 4.15 17.28
C VAL A 294 2.57 3.72 16.81
N ALA A 295 1.56 4.54 17.08
CA ALA A 295 0.17 4.26 16.69
C ALA A 295 -0.39 5.44 15.86
N PRO A 296 -0.18 5.43 14.53
CA PRO A 296 -0.53 6.58 13.69
C PRO A 296 -2.03 6.91 13.68
N ILE A 297 -2.33 8.17 13.37
CA ILE A 297 -3.69 8.60 13.04
C ILE A 297 -3.92 8.28 11.56
N TYR A 298 -4.91 7.46 11.26
CA TYR A 298 -5.12 6.88 9.94
C TYR A 298 -6.54 7.11 9.39
N LYS A 299 -7.42 7.74 10.17
CA LYS A 299 -8.78 8.11 9.79
C LYS A 299 -9.25 9.23 10.69
N GLU A 300 -10.24 10.00 10.22
CA GLU A 300 -10.97 10.93 11.05
C GLU A 300 -11.82 10.15 12.06
N THR A 301 -11.63 10.42 13.35
CA THR A 301 -12.43 9.78 14.40
C THR A 301 -13.42 10.76 15.04
N LYS A 302 -12.92 11.88 15.55
CA LYS A 302 -13.67 13.05 16.02
C LYS A 302 -12.88 14.33 15.67
N MET A 303 -12.43 14.42 14.43
CA MET A 303 -11.58 15.51 13.99
C MET A 303 -12.36 16.84 13.97
N ASP A 304 -11.80 17.89 14.58
CA ASP A 304 -12.32 19.25 14.46
C ASP A 304 -11.78 19.96 13.21
N LYS A 305 -12.26 21.18 12.96
CA LYS A 305 -11.86 22.00 11.82
C LYS A 305 -10.37 22.36 11.77
N ASP A 306 -9.68 22.28 12.91
CA ASP A 306 -8.26 22.63 13.05
C ASP A 306 -7.37 21.38 12.97
N GLY A 307 -7.96 20.20 12.68
CA GLY A 307 -7.27 18.93 12.54
C GLY A 307 -6.95 18.23 13.87
N ASN A 308 -7.51 18.71 14.99
CA ASN A 308 -7.38 18.01 16.26
C ASN A 308 -8.33 16.83 16.29
N ASP A 309 -7.84 15.65 16.67
CA ASP A 309 -8.61 14.41 16.65
C ASP A 309 -8.39 13.62 17.95
N ILE A 310 -9.02 12.45 18.03
CA ILE A 310 -8.74 11.41 19.01
C ILE A 310 -8.28 10.14 18.31
N ARG A 311 -7.60 9.26 19.04
CA ARG A 311 -7.26 7.90 18.58
C ARG A 311 -7.84 6.85 19.54
N ASN A 312 -8.64 5.95 18.98
CA ASN A 312 -9.16 4.76 19.66
C ASN A 312 -8.39 3.52 19.21
N GLY A 313 -8.30 2.48 20.04
CA GLY A 313 -7.71 1.20 19.64
C GLY A 313 -6.18 1.20 19.62
N ILE A 314 -5.54 1.79 20.64
CA ILE A 314 -4.07 1.71 20.81
C ILE A 314 -3.77 0.59 21.81
N TYR A 315 -3.34 -0.57 21.34
CA TYR A 315 -2.88 -1.64 22.21
C TYR A 315 -1.51 -1.32 22.81
N LEU A 316 -1.42 -1.30 24.13
CA LEU A 316 -0.16 -1.24 24.86
C LEU A 316 0.15 -2.62 25.44
N PRO A 317 1.24 -3.29 25.00
CA PRO A 317 1.69 -4.54 25.60
C PRO A 317 2.02 -4.41 27.07
N GLU A 318 2.12 -5.52 27.81
CA GLU A 318 2.54 -5.52 29.21
C GLU A 318 3.82 -4.70 29.46
N GLY A 319 3.85 -4.00 30.59
CA GLY A 319 4.92 -3.06 30.96
C GLY A 319 4.38 -1.66 31.22
N ARG A 320 5.28 -0.70 31.44
CA ARG A 320 4.93 0.71 31.62
C ARG A 320 5.36 1.48 30.38
N TRP A 321 4.46 2.33 29.90
CA TRP A 321 4.64 3.09 28.66
C TRP A 321 4.49 4.58 28.93
N VAL A 322 5.44 5.37 28.45
CA VAL A 322 5.50 6.82 28.68
C VAL A 322 5.19 7.53 27.37
N ASP A 323 4.16 8.36 27.34
CA ASP A 323 3.88 9.24 26.21
C ASP A 323 5.07 10.17 25.96
N TYR A 324 5.61 10.12 24.74
CA TYR A 324 6.83 10.85 24.38
C TYR A 324 6.65 12.38 24.47
N TYR A 325 5.45 12.93 24.31
CA TYR A 325 5.29 14.39 24.23
C TYR A 325 4.91 14.99 25.56
N ASN A 326 3.97 14.37 26.28
CA ASN A 326 3.47 14.94 27.53
C ASN A 326 4.03 14.24 28.78
N GLY A 327 4.56 13.02 28.68
CA GLY A 327 5.07 12.25 29.81
C GLY A 327 4.02 11.50 30.64
N ASP A 328 2.77 11.40 30.17
CA ASP A 328 1.75 10.54 30.78
C ASP A 328 2.23 9.08 30.79
N VAL A 329 1.94 8.37 31.87
CA VAL A 329 2.29 6.96 32.01
C VAL A 329 1.05 6.09 31.94
N TYR A 330 1.14 5.09 31.07
CA TYR A 330 0.12 4.09 30.86
C TYR A 330 0.65 2.73 31.29
N GLU A 331 -0.16 2.01 32.05
CA GLU A 331 0.08 0.60 32.31
C GLU A 331 -0.33 -0.21 31.06
N GLY A 332 0.47 -1.20 30.72
CA GLY A 332 0.25 -2.11 29.61
C GLY A 332 -0.85 -3.14 29.82
N GLY A 333 -0.94 -4.09 28.89
CA GLY A 333 -1.94 -5.17 28.89
C GLY A 333 -3.36 -4.66 28.60
N ARG A 334 -3.49 -3.55 27.87
CA ARG A 334 -4.76 -2.86 27.65
C ARG A 334 -4.78 -2.09 26.33
N ILE A 335 -5.98 -1.67 25.94
CA ILE A 335 -6.23 -0.89 24.73
C ILE A 335 -6.65 0.52 25.16
N ILE A 336 -5.84 1.52 24.83
CA ILE A 336 -6.10 2.92 25.13
C ILE A 336 -7.06 3.49 24.07
N ASN A 337 -8.10 4.17 24.55
CA ASN A 337 -9.10 4.85 23.73
C ASN A 337 -9.23 6.31 24.13
N THR A 338 -9.88 7.09 23.28
CA THR A 338 -10.06 8.54 23.46
C THR A 338 -8.72 9.24 23.73
N TYR A 339 -7.64 8.77 23.09
CA TYR A 339 -6.33 9.39 23.22
C TYR A 339 -6.35 10.73 22.49
N ASP A 340 -6.04 11.82 23.19
CA ASP A 340 -6.00 13.17 22.62
C ASP A 340 -4.88 13.29 21.58
N ALA A 341 -5.26 13.45 20.32
CA ALA A 341 -4.37 13.59 19.17
C ALA A 341 -4.59 14.94 18.48
N PRO A 342 -4.28 16.09 19.13
CA PRO A 342 -4.29 17.37 18.45
C PRO A 342 -3.35 17.35 17.22
N LEU A 343 -3.55 18.24 16.24
CA LEU A 343 -2.88 18.15 14.93
C LEU A 343 -1.36 17.94 15.03
N TRP A 344 -0.70 18.58 16.01
CA TRP A 344 0.75 18.52 16.23
C TRP A 344 1.26 17.26 16.92
N LYS A 345 0.39 16.36 17.43
CA LYS A 345 0.77 15.24 18.29
C LYS A 345 0.41 13.89 17.68
N LEU A 346 1.44 13.08 17.45
CA LEU A 346 1.33 11.64 17.15
C LEU A 346 1.28 10.81 18.44
N PRO A 347 0.49 9.73 18.53
CA PRO A 347 0.60 8.75 19.60
C PRO A 347 1.93 7.97 19.51
N VAL A 348 2.88 8.33 20.39
CA VAL A 348 4.20 7.68 20.51
C VAL A 348 4.46 7.38 21.98
N PHE A 349 4.71 6.12 22.28
CA PHE A 349 4.93 5.65 23.65
C PHE A 349 6.33 5.02 23.77
N VAL A 350 7.09 5.48 24.75
CA VAL A 350 8.41 4.94 25.08
C VAL A 350 8.27 3.90 26.17
N LYS A 351 8.89 2.74 26.00
CA LYS A 351 8.96 1.72 27.04
C LYS A 351 9.73 2.23 28.26
N ALA A 352 9.18 2.04 29.45
CA ALA A 352 9.83 2.40 30.71
C ALA A 352 10.97 1.41 31.01
N ASP A 353 12.16 1.76 30.54
CA ASP A 353 13.49 1.12 30.69
C ASP A 353 14.40 1.49 29.50
N ALA A 354 13.85 2.14 28.47
CA ALA A 354 14.53 2.49 27.26
C ALA A 354 15.74 3.43 27.48
N ILE A 355 16.81 3.13 26.75
CA ILE A 355 17.98 3.98 26.53
C ILE A 355 18.01 4.29 25.03
N ILE A 356 17.87 5.57 24.68
CA ILE A 356 17.73 6.04 23.30
C ILE A 356 18.98 6.86 22.96
N PRO A 357 19.90 6.35 22.12
CA PRO A 357 21.01 7.14 21.60
C PRO A 357 20.50 8.28 20.71
N MET A 358 21.03 9.48 20.92
CA MET A 358 20.59 10.71 20.28
C MET A 358 21.77 11.48 19.68
N ALA A 359 21.53 12.19 18.58
CA ALA A 359 22.42 13.18 17.99
C ALA A 359 21.95 14.61 18.31
N ASN A 360 22.78 15.60 17.99
CA ASN A 360 22.31 16.99 17.89
C ASN A 360 21.33 17.13 16.70
N PRO A 361 20.34 18.03 16.76
CA PRO A 361 19.49 18.30 15.60
C PRO A 361 20.34 18.74 14.41
N ASN A 362 19.99 18.25 13.22
CA ASN A 362 20.81 18.35 12.02
C ASN A 362 19.95 18.19 10.75
N ASN A 363 20.34 18.82 9.65
CA ASN A 363 19.63 18.68 8.37
C ASN A 363 20.17 17.54 7.50
N ASN A 364 21.39 17.09 7.77
CA ASN A 364 22.00 15.94 7.09
C ASN A 364 23.12 15.34 7.97
N PRO A 365 23.65 14.15 7.65
CA PRO A 365 24.67 13.49 8.47
C PRO A 365 25.97 14.30 8.66
N SER A 366 26.35 15.15 7.69
CA SER A 366 27.56 15.98 7.80
C SER A 366 27.52 17.01 8.94
N GLN A 367 26.33 17.35 9.44
CA GLN A 367 26.11 18.27 10.54
C GLN A 367 26.04 17.58 11.91
N ILE A 368 26.21 16.25 11.96
CA ILE A 368 26.29 15.51 13.23
C ILE A 368 27.66 15.76 13.86
N ARG A 369 27.65 16.17 15.13
CA ARG A 369 28.87 16.35 15.92
C ARG A 369 29.54 15.02 16.20
N LYS A 370 30.68 14.76 15.54
CA LYS A 370 31.49 13.53 15.76
C LYS A 370 32.07 13.44 17.19
N ASP A 371 32.27 14.58 17.84
CA ASP A 371 32.82 14.75 19.19
C ASP A 371 31.75 14.73 20.30
N TYR A 372 30.53 14.27 20.01
CA TYR A 372 29.38 14.30 20.91
C TYR A 372 28.63 12.95 20.89
N ARG A 373 28.09 12.55 22.04
CA ARG A 373 27.10 11.47 22.16
C ARG A 373 26.07 11.80 23.23
N ALA A 374 24.81 11.50 22.97
CA ALA A 374 23.73 11.70 23.92
C ALA A 374 22.88 10.45 24.12
N TYR A 375 22.32 10.30 25.32
CA TYR A 375 21.39 9.22 25.66
C TYR A 375 20.18 9.77 26.40
N GLU A 376 18.99 9.61 25.83
CA GLU A 376 17.73 9.83 26.55
C GLU A 376 17.33 8.54 27.29
N ILE A 377 17.06 8.66 28.58
CA ILE A 377 16.94 7.51 29.50
C ILE A 377 15.59 7.55 30.20
N TYR A 378 14.85 6.47 30.09
CA TYR A 378 13.61 6.19 30.81
C TYR A 378 13.90 5.05 31.77
N SER A 379 14.35 5.33 32.99
CA SER A 379 14.71 4.25 33.93
C SER A 379 13.53 3.89 34.84
N THR A 380 13.33 2.60 35.09
CA THR A 380 12.42 2.12 36.13
C THR A 380 12.99 2.42 37.51
N ALA A 381 12.14 2.41 38.55
CA ALA A 381 12.60 2.63 39.93
C ALA A 381 13.52 1.51 40.45
N ALA A 382 13.42 0.30 39.87
CA ALA A 382 14.24 -0.86 40.21
C ALA A 382 14.51 -1.72 38.98
N GLY A 383 15.72 -2.29 38.89
CA GLY A 383 16.13 -3.20 37.83
C GLY A 383 17.40 -2.77 37.11
N THR A 384 17.82 -3.61 36.16
CA THR A 384 18.96 -3.35 35.28
C THR A 384 18.51 -3.46 33.84
N ASN A 385 18.81 -2.44 33.02
CA ASN A 385 18.45 -2.41 31.59
C ASN A 385 19.65 -1.96 30.77
N GLY A 386 19.71 -2.32 29.48
CA GLY A 386 20.83 -1.98 28.63
C GLY A 386 20.50 -1.88 27.15
N PHE A 387 21.30 -1.09 26.45
CA PHE A 387 21.24 -0.91 25.00
C PHE A 387 22.67 -0.79 24.46
N SER A 388 22.96 -1.43 23.32
CA SER A 388 24.28 -1.36 22.68
C SER A 388 24.17 -0.54 21.40
N GLN A 389 24.59 0.73 21.46
CA GLN A 389 24.67 1.59 20.28
C GLN A 389 25.67 1.03 19.27
N TYR A 390 25.32 1.05 17.99
CA TYR A 390 26.19 0.78 16.85
C TYR A 390 26.53 2.07 16.11
N ASP A 391 27.73 2.14 15.53
CA ASP A 391 28.15 3.23 14.64
C ASP A 391 29.20 2.72 13.65
N ASP A 392 29.27 3.29 12.46
CA ASP A 392 30.31 3.03 11.44
C ASP A 392 30.57 4.33 10.63
N ASP A 393 31.31 4.24 9.52
CA ASP A 393 31.62 5.44 8.72
C ASP A 393 30.42 6.09 8.01
N GLY A 394 29.27 5.41 7.97
CA GLY A 394 28.04 5.86 7.31
C GLY A 394 28.08 5.85 5.78
N GLU A 395 29.22 5.56 5.15
CA GLU A 395 29.48 5.85 3.73
C GLU A 395 29.91 4.62 2.92
N THR A 396 30.73 3.72 3.47
CA THR A 396 31.40 2.67 2.68
C THR A 396 30.93 1.25 3.03
N GLN A 397 31.41 0.25 2.30
CA GLN A 397 31.20 -1.17 2.61
C GLN A 397 32.13 -1.73 3.71
N GLU A 398 32.97 -0.91 4.36
CA GLU A 398 33.90 -1.38 5.39
C GLU A 398 33.23 -2.00 6.62
N TYR A 399 31.94 -1.70 6.85
CA TYR A 399 31.18 -2.38 7.90
C TYR A 399 31.09 -3.92 7.68
N LEU A 400 31.17 -4.40 6.43
CA LEU A 400 31.21 -5.82 6.09
C LEU A 400 32.51 -6.49 6.53
N SER A 401 33.61 -5.73 6.63
CA SER A 401 34.90 -6.19 7.14
C SER A 401 35.03 -5.99 8.67
N GLY A 402 33.95 -5.55 9.32
CA GLY A 402 33.90 -5.32 10.77
C GLY A 402 34.39 -3.95 11.23
N GLN A 403 34.66 -2.99 10.31
CA GLN A 403 35.00 -1.62 10.69
C GLN A 403 33.77 -0.88 11.20
N CYS A 404 33.53 -0.99 12.50
CA CYS A 404 32.42 -0.37 13.21
C CYS A 404 32.79 -0.17 14.68
N THR A 405 31.92 0.52 15.41
CA THR A 405 32.01 0.62 16.87
C THR A 405 30.73 0.15 17.55
N ARG A 406 30.87 -0.31 18.79
CA ARG A 406 29.78 -0.64 19.69
C ARG A 406 29.99 -0.02 21.06
N THR A 407 28.96 0.63 21.59
CA THR A 407 28.98 1.22 22.94
C THR A 407 27.83 0.69 23.76
N ALA A 408 28.13 -0.14 24.77
CA ALA A 408 27.13 -0.67 25.68
C ALA A 408 26.81 0.34 26.79
N VAL A 409 25.54 0.73 26.88
CA VAL A 409 25.01 1.62 27.91
C VAL A 409 24.02 0.85 28.76
N SER A 410 24.10 0.99 30.08
CA SER A 410 23.17 0.36 31.00
C SER A 410 22.72 1.30 32.11
N THR A 411 21.56 0.98 32.68
CA THR A 411 21.05 1.59 33.89
C THR A 411 20.88 0.53 34.97
N TYR A 412 21.14 0.91 36.23
CA TYR A 412 20.82 0.13 37.42
C TYR A 412 20.12 1.02 38.43
N ALA A 413 18.89 0.67 38.79
CA ALA A 413 18.13 1.32 39.85
C ALA A 413 17.84 0.34 40.99
N ASN A 414 17.93 0.80 42.24
CA ASN A 414 17.87 -0.08 43.42
C ASN A 414 16.54 -0.06 44.18
N GLY A 415 15.50 0.63 43.67
CA GLY A 415 14.21 0.81 44.36
C GLY A 415 14.24 1.74 45.57
N LYS A 416 15.42 2.27 45.94
CA LYS A 416 15.64 3.13 47.13
C LYS A 416 16.18 4.50 46.74
N GLY A 417 15.74 5.00 45.59
CA GLY A 417 16.07 6.32 45.08
C GLY A 417 17.52 6.48 44.60
N LYS A 418 18.18 5.41 44.16
CA LYS A 418 19.48 5.49 43.49
C LYS A 418 19.41 4.91 42.09
N LEU A 419 19.92 5.69 41.13
CA LEU A 419 20.16 5.27 39.74
C LEU A 419 21.66 5.37 39.44
N VAL A 420 22.19 4.37 38.75
CA VAL A 420 23.52 4.39 38.14
C VAL A 420 23.33 4.23 36.64
N VAL A 421 23.89 5.15 35.85
CA VAL A 421 24.02 5.03 34.41
C VAL A 421 25.47 4.70 34.10
N THR A 422 25.71 3.59 33.42
CA THR A 422 27.05 3.13 33.05
C THR A 422 27.19 3.11 31.53
N ILE A 423 28.16 3.84 31.00
CA ILE A 423 28.56 3.80 29.59
C ILE A 423 29.91 3.09 29.53
N ASN A 424 29.91 1.88 28.98
CA ASN A 424 31.13 1.10 28.83
C ASN A 424 32.06 1.72 27.78
N PRO A 425 33.36 1.39 27.83
CA PRO A 425 34.28 1.79 26.77
C PRO A 425 33.77 1.32 25.40
N THR A 426 33.82 2.21 24.42
CA THR A 426 33.48 1.92 23.03
C THR A 426 34.45 0.91 22.47
N TYR A 427 33.92 -0.20 21.94
CA TYR A 427 34.68 -1.26 21.29
C TYR A 427 34.66 -1.09 19.77
N GLY A 428 35.76 -1.42 19.11
CA GLY A 428 35.89 -1.31 17.64
C GLY A 428 36.44 0.03 17.17
N LYS A 429 36.55 0.20 15.85
CA LYS A 429 37.00 1.42 15.17
C LYS A 429 36.55 1.40 13.70
N PHE A 430 36.52 2.57 13.08
CA PHE A 430 36.36 2.75 11.64
C PHE A 430 37.10 4.04 11.22
N GLU A 431 37.25 4.27 9.91
CA GLU A 431 37.94 5.47 9.39
C GLU A 431 37.17 6.75 9.75
N GLY A 432 37.86 7.75 10.31
CA GLY A 432 37.21 8.99 10.73
C GLY A 432 36.46 8.92 12.07
N PHE A 433 36.58 7.79 12.81
CA PHE A 433 36.07 7.69 14.18
C PHE A 433 36.78 8.70 15.12
N GLU A 434 36.00 9.50 15.83
CA GLU A 434 36.47 10.45 16.84
C GLU A 434 36.35 9.84 18.25
N PRO A 435 37.45 9.46 18.93
CA PRO A 435 37.39 8.87 20.27
C PRO A 435 37.20 9.90 21.40
N GLN A 436 37.48 11.19 21.19
CA GLN A 436 37.34 12.22 22.24
C GLN A 436 35.94 12.84 22.22
N LYS A 437 34.99 12.21 22.94
CA LYS A 437 33.58 12.66 22.93
C LYS A 437 33.12 13.29 24.23
N GLU A 438 32.40 14.40 24.11
CA GLU A 438 31.52 14.95 25.15
C GLU A 438 30.29 14.06 25.29
N THR A 439 29.83 13.81 26.51
CA THR A 439 28.69 12.91 26.79
C THR A 439 27.56 13.67 27.47
N GLU A 440 26.35 13.58 26.91
CA GLU A 440 25.12 14.13 27.49
C GLU A 440 24.17 13.00 27.90
N LEU A 441 23.60 13.10 29.10
CA LEU A 441 22.50 12.24 29.56
C LEU A 441 21.24 13.07 29.77
N ARG A 442 20.13 12.63 29.19
CA ARG A 442 18.79 13.20 29.41
C ARG A 442 17.96 12.20 30.19
N ILE A 443 18.02 12.27 31.52
CA ILE A 443 17.40 11.29 32.41
C ILE A 443 16.01 11.79 32.78
N ASN A 444 14.97 11.06 32.37
CA ASN A 444 13.58 11.37 32.71
C ASN A 444 13.34 11.11 34.20
N VAL A 445 12.80 12.11 34.91
CA VAL A 445 12.58 12.11 36.37
C VAL A 445 11.25 12.79 36.72
N SER A 446 10.72 12.55 37.92
CA SER A 446 9.55 13.28 38.46
C SER A 446 9.91 14.46 39.35
N LYS A 447 11.15 14.52 39.85
CA LYS A 447 11.63 15.59 40.74
C LYS A 447 13.13 15.79 40.65
N ALA A 448 13.62 16.91 41.20
CA ALA A 448 15.05 17.19 41.28
C ALA A 448 15.79 16.12 42.12
N PRO A 449 16.96 15.62 41.68
CA PRO A 449 17.76 14.68 42.46
C PRO A 449 18.39 15.37 43.68
N LYS A 450 18.77 14.58 44.69
CA LYS A 450 19.52 15.06 45.86
C LYS A 450 20.97 15.39 45.52
N SER A 451 21.61 14.53 44.74
CA SER A 451 22.98 14.74 44.26
C SER A 451 23.25 13.94 43.00
N VAL A 452 24.16 14.44 42.17
CA VAL A 452 24.64 13.78 40.95
C VAL A 452 26.16 13.74 41.02
N THR A 453 26.74 12.56 40.81
CA THR A 453 28.20 12.39 40.78
C THR A 453 28.60 11.59 39.54
N ALA A 454 29.77 11.88 38.98
CA ALA A 454 30.28 11.17 37.83
C ALA A 454 31.70 10.64 38.08
N LYS A 455 32.02 9.51 37.43
CA LYS A 455 33.38 8.99 37.30
C LYS A 455 33.68 8.74 35.82
N VAL A 456 34.89 9.08 35.42
CA VAL A 456 35.44 8.81 34.09
C VAL A 456 36.72 7.99 34.28
N GLY A 457 36.68 6.73 33.86
CA GLY A 457 37.66 5.72 34.23
C GLY A 457 37.74 5.57 35.75
N LYS A 458 38.94 5.76 36.32
CA LYS A 458 39.16 5.72 37.78
C LYS A 458 39.03 7.08 38.46
N LYS A 459 38.84 8.17 37.71
CA LYS A 459 38.84 9.56 38.23
C LYS A 459 37.41 10.03 38.51
N GLY A 460 37.20 10.66 39.66
CA GLY A 460 35.95 11.38 39.94
C GLY A 460 35.90 12.70 39.18
N VAL A 461 34.74 13.02 38.59
CA VAL A 461 34.47 14.29 37.92
C VAL A 461 33.54 15.12 38.80
N LYS A 462 33.94 16.36 39.11
CA LYS A 462 33.13 17.27 39.91
C LYS A 462 32.10 17.95 39.01
N LEU A 463 30.84 17.54 39.14
CA LEU A 463 29.74 18.14 38.40
C LEU A 463 29.23 19.41 39.09
N THR A 464 29.13 20.51 38.34
CA THR A 464 28.58 21.78 38.82
C THR A 464 27.09 21.88 38.49
N LYS A 465 26.25 22.14 39.50
CA LYS A 465 24.83 22.40 39.28
C LYS A 465 24.67 23.78 38.63
N VAL A 466 24.00 23.86 37.49
CA VAL A 466 23.60 25.12 36.86
C VAL A 466 22.09 25.33 36.99
N THR A 467 21.62 26.55 36.75
CA THR A 467 20.23 26.96 37.00
C THR A 467 19.43 27.30 35.74
N SER A 468 20.05 27.26 34.56
CA SER A 468 19.37 27.50 33.29
C SER A 468 19.85 26.55 32.20
N LEU A 469 19.02 26.34 31.18
CA LEU A 469 19.41 25.58 29.99
C LEU A 469 20.57 26.25 29.25
N ALA A 470 20.59 27.58 29.16
CA ALA A 470 21.67 28.32 28.52
C ALA A 470 23.03 28.12 29.22
N ASP A 471 23.04 28.05 30.56
CA ASP A 471 24.26 27.73 31.32
C ASP A 471 24.66 26.27 31.14
N PHE A 472 23.70 25.35 31.02
CA PHE A 472 23.98 23.95 30.73
C PHE A 472 24.60 23.78 29.34
N GLU A 473 24.08 24.46 28.33
CA GLU A 473 24.59 24.43 26.95
C GLU A 473 26.03 24.96 26.86
N LYS A 474 26.37 26.02 27.60
CA LYS A 474 27.72 26.62 27.62
C LYS A 474 28.71 25.91 28.55
N GLY A 475 28.21 25.21 29.57
CA GLY A 475 29.04 24.56 30.58
C GLY A 475 29.65 23.23 30.14
N THR A 476 30.60 22.75 30.93
CA THR A 476 31.21 21.40 30.84
C THR A 476 31.31 20.84 32.25
N ASP A 477 31.13 19.52 32.41
CA ASP A 477 31.03 18.87 33.73
C ASP A 477 29.96 19.55 34.60
N VAL A 478 28.77 19.69 34.03
CA VAL A 478 27.61 20.37 34.63
C VAL A 478 26.39 19.46 34.66
N TYR A 479 25.45 19.76 35.56
CA TYR A 479 24.11 19.17 35.51
C TYR A 479 23.03 20.22 35.75
N TYR A 480 21.88 20.03 35.13
CA TYR A 480 20.72 20.91 35.20
C TYR A 480 19.45 20.08 35.41
N TYR A 481 18.61 20.50 36.35
CA TYR A 481 17.26 19.96 36.48
C TYR A 481 16.31 20.83 35.65
N ASN A 482 15.90 20.31 34.51
CA ASN A 482 14.92 20.94 33.64
C ASN A 482 13.52 20.50 34.08
N GLU A 483 12.86 21.34 34.88
CA GLU A 483 11.53 21.04 35.43
C GLU A 483 10.45 20.99 34.34
N LYS A 484 10.58 21.80 33.29
CA LYS A 484 9.60 21.92 32.20
C LYS A 484 10.28 21.92 30.83
N PRO A 485 10.79 20.76 30.36
CA PRO A 485 11.35 20.66 29.01
C PRO A 485 10.27 20.99 27.97
N ASN A 486 10.50 22.04 27.18
CA ASN A 486 9.64 22.39 26.06
C ASN A 486 10.19 21.79 24.76
N LEU A 487 9.45 20.87 24.15
CA LEU A 487 9.84 20.20 22.91
C LEU A 487 9.60 21.07 21.66
N ASN A 488 8.82 22.15 21.77
CA ASN A 488 8.51 23.03 20.65
C ASN A 488 9.67 23.99 20.33
N ARG A 489 10.76 23.47 19.77
CA ARG A 489 12.03 24.19 19.55
C ARG A 489 12.27 24.60 18.09
N PHE A 490 11.45 24.08 17.16
CA PHE A 490 11.67 24.21 15.71
C PHE A 490 10.49 24.89 14.98
N ALA A 491 9.52 25.43 15.72
CA ALA A 491 8.46 26.22 15.10
C ALA A 491 9.01 27.49 14.45
N THR A 492 8.38 27.90 13.35
CA THR A 492 8.76 29.12 12.62
C THR A 492 8.63 30.34 13.53
N PRO A 493 9.69 31.15 13.73
CA PRO A 493 9.64 32.30 14.60
C PRO A 493 8.49 33.25 14.26
N GLY A 494 7.69 33.62 15.26
CA GLY A 494 6.53 34.51 15.10
C GLY A 494 5.22 33.84 14.65
N SER A 495 5.21 32.54 14.32
CA SER A 495 3.98 31.80 14.01
C SER A 495 3.13 31.53 15.27
N GLU A 496 1.85 31.20 15.10
CA GLU A 496 1.01 30.75 16.23
C GLU A 496 1.55 29.46 16.86
N MET A 497 2.14 28.57 16.05
CA MET A 497 2.75 27.35 16.55
C MET A 497 3.93 27.66 17.47
N ALA A 498 4.72 28.71 17.22
CA ALA A 498 5.84 29.08 18.09
C ALA A 498 5.42 29.54 19.49
N LYS A 499 4.14 29.91 19.71
CA LYS A 499 3.61 30.27 21.02
C LYS A 499 3.20 29.05 21.86
N LYS A 500 3.14 27.87 21.25
CA LYS A 500 2.68 26.65 21.92
C LYS A 500 3.77 26.08 22.83
N GLU A 501 3.39 25.67 24.03
CA GLU A 501 4.27 24.90 24.90
C GLU A 501 3.95 23.40 24.78
N ILE A 502 4.97 22.60 24.48
CA ILE A 502 4.88 21.13 24.48
C ILE A 502 5.75 20.64 25.64
N ILE A 503 5.15 20.57 26.83
CA ILE A 503 5.85 20.26 28.08
C ILE A 503 5.84 18.75 28.34
N LYS A 504 7.03 18.16 28.36
CA LYS A 504 7.25 16.76 28.75
C LYS A 504 7.44 16.62 30.26
N ASN A 505 7.58 15.39 30.76
CA ASN A 505 8.05 15.14 32.12
C ASN A 505 9.40 15.85 32.40
N PRO A 506 9.69 16.20 33.68
CA PRO A 506 10.97 16.78 34.05
C PRO A 506 12.16 15.91 33.63
N GLN A 507 13.29 16.56 33.34
CA GLN A 507 14.53 15.90 32.95
C GLN A 507 15.71 16.37 33.78
N LEU A 508 16.55 15.43 34.23
CA LEU A 508 17.89 15.71 34.69
C LEU A 508 18.85 15.62 33.50
N LEU A 509 19.42 16.76 33.14
CA LEU A 509 20.45 16.85 32.12
C LEU A 509 21.82 16.78 32.79
N VAL A 510 22.71 15.91 32.31
CA VAL A 510 24.09 15.77 32.78
C VAL A 510 25.03 15.86 31.59
N LYS A 511 26.05 16.72 31.65
CA LYS A 511 27.06 16.87 30.61
C LYS A 511 28.43 16.61 31.20
N ILE A 512 29.17 15.68 30.58
CA ILE A 512 30.53 15.29 30.95
C ILE A 512 31.45 15.71 29.82
N GLY A 513 32.55 16.37 30.16
CA GLY A 513 33.54 16.85 29.20
C GLY A 513 34.16 15.74 28.35
N LYS A 514 34.87 16.17 27.30
CA LYS A 514 35.50 15.25 26.35
C LYS A 514 36.42 14.26 27.05
N THR A 515 36.28 12.99 26.68
CA THR A 515 37.16 11.92 27.14
C THR A 515 37.34 10.87 26.06
N ASP A 516 38.43 10.10 26.15
CA ASP A 516 38.65 8.94 25.29
C ASP A 516 37.59 7.87 25.62
N VAL A 517 36.60 7.74 24.74
CA VAL A 517 35.50 6.79 24.93
C VAL A 517 35.93 5.34 24.76
N THR A 518 37.08 5.06 24.12
CA THR A 518 37.60 3.69 23.95
C THR A 518 38.35 3.20 25.18
N ALA A 519 38.86 4.12 25.99
CA ALA A 519 39.62 3.81 27.20
C ALA A 519 38.79 3.96 28.48
N ASN A 520 37.86 4.93 28.52
CA ASN A 520 37.20 5.34 29.75
C ASN A 520 35.75 4.90 29.81
N LEU A 521 35.45 4.07 30.81
CA LEU A 521 34.09 3.85 31.29
C LEU A 521 33.57 5.13 31.96
N ILE A 522 32.30 5.45 31.75
CA ILE A 522 31.63 6.56 32.43
C ILE A 522 30.53 6.01 33.34
N ASP A 523 30.60 6.34 34.63
CA ASP A 523 29.55 6.07 35.61
C ASP A 523 28.93 7.38 36.09
N VAL A 524 27.62 7.54 35.97
CA VAL A 524 26.86 8.64 36.56
C VAL A 524 25.91 8.09 37.61
N LYS A 525 26.05 8.57 38.85
CA LYS A 525 25.20 8.18 39.98
C LYS A 525 24.28 9.33 40.35
N VAL A 526 22.98 9.03 40.41
CA VAL A 526 21.91 9.95 40.78
C VAL A 526 21.31 9.47 42.10
N ASP A 527 21.59 10.18 43.19
CA ASP A 527 20.94 9.94 44.47
C ASP A 527 19.65 10.78 44.58
N GLY A 528 18.60 10.21 45.15
CA GLY A 528 17.26 10.79 45.13
C GLY A 528 16.54 10.63 43.77
N PHE A 529 16.96 9.66 42.94
CA PHE A 529 16.30 9.34 41.68
C PHE A 529 14.84 8.94 41.92
N GLU A 530 13.93 9.51 41.14
CA GLU A 530 12.54 9.13 41.11
C GLU A 530 11.99 9.37 39.72
N PHE A 531 11.22 8.41 39.21
CA PHE A 531 10.46 8.53 37.98
C PHE A 531 9.04 8.03 38.24
N ASN A 532 8.27 8.89 38.92
CA ASN A 532 6.87 8.68 39.24
C ASN A 532 6.07 9.93 38.82
N PRO A 533 5.86 10.14 37.51
CA PRO A 533 5.11 11.30 37.03
C PRO A 533 3.69 11.30 37.59
N ALA A 534 3.12 12.50 37.76
CA ALA A 534 1.77 12.66 38.27
C ALA A 534 0.75 12.02 37.32
N ASP A 535 -0.23 11.33 37.89
CA ASP A 535 -1.35 10.77 37.13
C ASP A 535 -2.31 11.89 36.73
N ARG A 536 -2.31 12.24 35.43
CA ARG A 536 -3.22 13.23 34.86
C ARG A 536 -4.49 12.62 34.28
N LEU A 537 -4.57 11.29 34.22
CA LEU A 537 -5.71 10.56 33.67
C LEU A 537 -6.76 10.25 34.74
N ARG A 538 -6.33 10.11 36.01
CA ARG A 538 -7.18 9.83 37.17
C ARG A 538 -7.07 10.93 38.21
N THR A 539 -8.01 11.88 38.17
CA THR A 539 -7.96 13.10 38.96
C THR A 539 -9.11 13.21 39.96
N HIS A 540 -10.26 12.62 39.66
CA HIS A 540 -11.43 12.64 40.54
C HIS A 540 -11.28 11.60 41.66
N SER A 541 -11.82 11.92 42.82
CA SER A 541 -11.90 11.04 44.00
C SER A 541 -13.34 10.93 44.46
N GLY A 542 -13.67 9.85 45.18
CA GLY A 542 -15.01 9.54 45.66
C GLY A 542 -15.49 8.16 45.23
N ALA A 543 -16.62 7.73 45.81
CA ALA A 543 -17.20 6.43 45.51
C ALA A 543 -17.68 6.35 44.05
N LEU A 544 -17.49 5.17 43.46
CA LEU A 544 -17.99 4.79 42.14
C LEU A 544 -19.03 3.67 42.30
N SER A 545 -19.95 3.57 41.34
CA SER A 545 -20.96 2.51 41.30
C SER A 545 -20.90 1.78 39.96
N ALA A 546 -21.35 0.53 39.90
CA ALA A 546 -21.41 -0.23 38.65
C ALA A 546 -22.23 0.54 37.60
N PRO A 547 -21.69 0.83 36.39
CA PRO A 547 -22.41 1.56 35.36
C PRO A 547 -23.71 0.86 34.93
N LYS A 548 -24.81 1.59 34.82
CA LYS A 548 -26.04 1.03 34.23
C LYS A 548 -25.90 1.05 32.71
N VAL A 549 -25.60 -0.11 32.13
CA VAL A 549 -25.32 -0.26 30.70
C VAL A 549 -26.58 -0.68 29.94
N ASP A 550 -26.80 -0.08 28.78
CA ASP A 550 -27.90 -0.34 27.86
C ASP A 550 -27.43 -0.43 26.39
N PHE A 551 -28.18 -1.17 25.58
CA PHE A 551 -28.03 -1.30 24.14
C PHE A 551 -29.30 -0.80 23.46
N ALA A 552 -29.40 0.52 23.28
CA ALA A 552 -30.47 1.10 22.49
C ALA A 552 -30.53 0.48 21.08
N GLU A 553 -31.71 0.43 20.45
CA GLU A 553 -31.91 -0.27 19.17
C GLU A 553 -31.00 0.22 18.03
N ASN A 554 -30.68 1.51 18.04
CA ASN A 554 -29.73 2.16 17.12
C ASN A 554 -28.25 1.88 17.44
N ASN A 555 -27.95 1.31 18.60
CA ASN A 555 -26.62 0.93 19.06
C ASN A 555 -26.28 -0.55 18.77
N VAL A 556 -27.23 -1.29 18.21
CA VAL A 556 -27.05 -2.67 17.74
C VAL A 556 -26.96 -2.65 16.22
N GLY A 557 -25.75 -2.86 15.69
CA GLY A 557 -25.47 -2.93 14.26
C GLY A 557 -25.37 -4.37 13.77
N VAL A 558 -25.18 -4.52 12.45
CA VAL A 558 -24.90 -5.82 11.82
C VAL A 558 -23.50 -6.32 12.16
N PHE A 559 -22.51 -5.42 12.21
CA PHE A 559 -21.10 -5.75 12.47
C PHE A 559 -20.53 -5.01 13.67
N SER A 560 -21.38 -4.44 14.52
CA SER A 560 -20.95 -3.64 15.66
C SER A 560 -21.97 -3.61 16.78
N LEU A 561 -21.47 -3.41 18.00
CA LEU A 561 -22.26 -3.25 19.22
C LEU A 561 -21.72 -2.04 19.98
N THR A 562 -22.62 -1.17 20.44
CA THR A 562 -22.27 0.05 21.18
C THR A 562 -22.92 0.05 22.55
N PRO A 563 -22.31 -0.57 23.57
CA PRO A 563 -22.75 -0.38 24.95
C PRO A 563 -22.74 1.11 25.31
N SER A 564 -23.78 1.56 26.02
CA SER A 564 -23.93 2.94 26.48
C SER A 564 -24.35 2.97 27.96
N TRP A 565 -23.95 4.01 28.69
CA TRP A 565 -24.21 4.11 30.13
C TRP A 565 -24.31 5.56 30.60
N ASN A 566 -25.03 5.76 31.70
CA ASN A 566 -25.14 7.08 32.31
C ASN A 566 -23.81 7.57 32.89
N LYS A 567 -23.58 8.88 32.79
CA LYS A 567 -22.41 9.53 33.41
C LYS A 567 -22.44 9.37 34.93
N GLN A 568 -21.30 9.01 35.50
CA GLN A 568 -21.07 9.01 36.95
C GLN A 568 -20.26 10.24 37.37
N GLU A 569 -20.64 10.85 38.49
CA GLU A 569 -20.11 12.13 38.97
C GLU A 569 -18.59 12.09 39.23
N ASN A 570 -18.08 11.02 39.85
CA ASN A 570 -16.68 10.88 40.25
C ASN A 570 -15.82 10.06 39.28
N ALA A 571 -16.35 9.66 38.11
CA ALA A 571 -15.61 8.86 37.14
C ALA A 571 -14.75 9.75 36.23
N ASP A 572 -13.46 9.45 36.13
CA ASP A 572 -12.56 10.08 35.15
C ASP A 572 -12.75 9.46 33.76
N PHE A 573 -12.94 8.13 33.71
CA PHE A 573 -13.20 7.38 32.49
C PHE A 573 -13.84 6.03 32.82
N TYR A 574 -14.14 5.25 31.78
CA TYR A 574 -14.69 3.90 31.86
C TYR A 574 -13.78 2.87 31.20
N GLU A 575 -13.94 1.62 31.60
CA GLU A 575 -13.27 0.49 30.98
C GLU A 575 -14.28 -0.57 30.53
N ILE A 576 -13.97 -1.24 29.42
CA ILE A 576 -14.71 -2.39 28.91
C ILE A 576 -13.77 -3.61 28.86
N GLU A 577 -14.18 -4.71 29.46
CA GLU A 577 -13.56 -6.01 29.23
C GLU A 577 -14.32 -6.74 28.11
N TYR A 578 -13.61 -7.08 27.03
CA TYR A 578 -14.14 -7.79 25.86
C TYR A 578 -13.08 -8.75 25.32
N ASN A 579 -13.44 -10.02 25.08
CA ASN A 579 -12.55 -11.06 24.57
C ASN A 579 -11.17 -11.13 25.28
N GLY A 580 -11.17 -11.04 26.61
CA GLY A 580 -9.94 -11.09 27.42
C GLY A 580 -9.09 -9.81 27.36
N MET A 581 -9.53 -8.78 26.65
CA MET A 581 -8.85 -7.50 26.53
C MET A 581 -9.55 -6.39 27.31
N LEU A 582 -8.75 -5.52 27.93
CA LEU A 582 -9.22 -4.36 28.67
C LEU A 582 -9.13 -3.10 27.80
N TYR A 583 -10.27 -2.62 27.30
CA TYR A 583 -10.40 -1.31 26.67
C TYR A 583 -10.53 -0.26 27.77
N SER A 584 -9.62 0.71 27.78
CA SER A 584 -9.48 1.69 28.85
C SER A 584 -9.54 3.12 28.32
N THR A 585 -9.51 4.08 29.25
CA THR A 585 -9.53 5.53 29.00
C THR A 585 -10.70 6.03 28.16
N ILE A 586 -11.82 5.29 28.13
CA ILE A 586 -13.03 5.69 27.43
C ILE A 586 -13.67 6.84 28.22
N ARG A 587 -13.60 8.06 27.67
CA ARG A 587 -14.15 9.25 28.34
C ARG A 587 -15.61 9.54 27.95
N ASP A 588 -16.06 8.94 26.86
CA ASP A 588 -17.46 9.01 26.43
C ASP A 588 -18.35 8.06 27.24
N ASN A 589 -19.65 8.27 27.12
CA ASN A 589 -20.71 7.49 27.75
C ASN A 589 -21.21 6.31 26.89
N ALA A 590 -20.52 6.04 25.80
CA ALA A 590 -20.76 4.92 24.92
C ALA A 590 -19.45 4.60 24.20
N PHE A 591 -19.28 3.34 23.80
CA PHE A 591 -18.11 2.92 23.05
C PHE A 591 -18.48 1.82 22.06
N THR A 592 -18.15 2.00 20.80
CA THR A 592 -18.47 1.05 19.74
C THR A 592 -17.35 0.02 19.61
N ILE A 593 -17.72 -1.26 19.67
CA ILE A 593 -16.89 -2.38 19.22
C ILE A 593 -17.37 -2.75 17.81
N ASP A 594 -16.48 -2.65 16.83
CA ASP A 594 -16.73 -2.97 15.42
C ASP A 594 -16.06 -4.29 15.01
N GLY A 595 -16.22 -4.68 13.74
CA GLY A 595 -15.64 -5.92 13.21
C GLY A 595 -16.25 -7.19 13.78
N LEU A 596 -17.47 -7.12 14.30
CA LEU A 596 -18.20 -8.26 14.86
C LEU A 596 -18.91 -9.04 13.75
N ASP A 597 -19.12 -10.33 14.00
CA ASP A 597 -19.90 -11.19 13.11
C ASP A 597 -21.39 -10.90 13.24
N PRO A 598 -22.19 -10.94 12.15
CA PRO A 598 -23.64 -10.87 12.21
C PRO A 598 -24.27 -11.98 13.05
N GLU A 599 -25.46 -11.73 13.59
CA GLU A 599 -26.28 -12.67 14.37
C GLU A 599 -25.53 -13.39 15.51
N THR A 600 -24.47 -12.77 16.02
CA THR A 600 -23.58 -13.37 17.02
C THR A 600 -23.73 -12.65 18.34
N ALA A 601 -23.88 -13.43 19.41
CA ALA A 601 -24.04 -12.91 20.76
C ALA A 601 -22.66 -12.65 21.39
N TYR A 602 -22.46 -11.44 21.91
CA TYR A 602 -21.22 -11.02 22.58
C TYR A 602 -21.51 -10.58 24.01
N ALA A 603 -20.54 -10.82 24.90
CA ALA A 603 -20.59 -10.42 26.30
C ALA A 603 -19.51 -9.37 26.59
N PHE A 604 -19.87 -8.39 27.41
CA PHE A 604 -19.04 -7.26 27.80
C PHE A 604 -19.12 -7.04 29.31
N LYS A 605 -18.03 -6.53 29.89
CA LYS A 605 -18.07 -5.98 31.26
C LYS A 605 -17.71 -4.51 31.22
N VAL A 606 -18.47 -3.66 31.89
CA VAL A 606 -18.20 -2.21 31.96
C VAL A 606 -18.01 -1.74 33.40
N ARG A 607 -17.00 -0.92 33.67
CA ARG A 607 -16.79 -0.29 34.99
C ARG A 607 -16.36 1.17 34.87
N ALA A 608 -16.61 1.94 35.92
CA ALA A 608 -16.08 3.30 36.07
C ALA A 608 -14.71 3.27 36.75
N VAL A 609 -13.84 4.24 36.45
CA VAL A 609 -12.50 4.38 37.02
C VAL A 609 -12.24 5.82 37.44
N ASN A 610 -11.56 5.98 38.58
CA ASN A 610 -11.05 7.25 39.06
C ASN A 610 -9.74 7.07 39.84
N LYS A 611 -9.28 8.11 40.54
CA LYS A 611 -8.04 8.07 41.32
C LYS A 611 -8.04 7.04 42.47
N ASP A 612 -9.20 6.81 43.08
CA ASP A 612 -9.33 5.95 44.26
C ASP A 612 -9.52 4.47 43.90
N GLY A 613 -9.78 4.16 42.62
CA GLY A 613 -9.88 2.80 42.12
C GLY A 613 -10.88 2.65 40.99
N TYR A 614 -11.67 1.58 41.05
CA TYR A 614 -12.67 1.23 40.05
C TYR A 614 -13.96 0.75 40.72
N SER A 615 -15.09 0.90 40.04
CA SER A 615 -16.36 0.30 40.47
C SER A 615 -16.37 -1.22 40.26
N ASP A 616 -17.39 -1.87 40.80
CA ASP A 616 -17.78 -3.21 40.35
C ASP A 616 -18.10 -3.23 38.85
N TRP A 617 -17.95 -4.41 38.24
CA TRP A 617 -18.27 -4.67 36.84
C TRP A 617 -19.78 -4.78 36.61
N SER A 618 -20.25 -4.21 35.51
CA SER A 618 -21.57 -4.45 34.95
C SER A 618 -21.45 -5.41 33.79
N ASN A 619 -21.97 -6.63 33.97
CA ASN A 619 -21.91 -7.67 32.94
C ASN A 619 -23.15 -7.55 32.05
N VAL A 620 -22.94 -7.39 30.75
CA VAL A 620 -24.02 -7.24 29.76
C VAL A 620 -23.71 -8.05 28.51
N SER A 621 -24.74 -8.31 27.70
CA SER A 621 -24.60 -8.98 26.42
C SER A 621 -25.57 -8.41 25.39
N ALA A 622 -25.18 -8.45 24.12
CA ALA A 622 -26.05 -8.13 23.00
C ALA A 622 -25.71 -9.00 21.79
N THR A 623 -26.67 -9.15 20.89
CA THR A 623 -26.53 -9.91 19.64
C THR A 623 -26.56 -8.94 18.47
N THR A 624 -25.60 -9.04 17.55
CA THR A 624 -25.59 -8.26 16.31
C THR A 624 -26.79 -8.60 15.42
N LYS A 625 -27.17 -7.67 14.54
CA LYS A 625 -28.27 -7.86 13.57
C LYS A 625 -27.86 -8.81 12.44
N SER A 626 -28.84 -9.40 11.77
CA SER A 626 -28.64 -10.13 10.51
C SER A 626 -28.10 -9.22 9.41
N ASN A 627 -27.20 -9.72 8.57
CA ASN A 627 -26.73 -8.98 7.40
C ASN A 627 -27.73 -9.14 6.24
N PRO A 628 -28.54 -8.11 5.91
CA PRO A 628 -29.57 -8.25 4.88
C PRO A 628 -28.98 -8.48 3.48
N LEU A 629 -27.71 -8.16 3.27
CA LEU A 629 -27.01 -8.26 1.98
C LEU A 629 -25.98 -9.41 1.94
N GLU A 630 -26.00 -10.33 2.91
CA GLU A 630 -25.01 -11.43 3.00
C GLU A 630 -24.89 -12.24 1.70
N PHE A 631 -26.03 -12.53 1.08
CA PHE A 631 -26.11 -13.32 -0.15
C PHE A 631 -26.31 -12.47 -1.41
N ALA A 632 -26.19 -11.14 -1.32
CA ALA A 632 -26.24 -10.28 -2.48
C ALA A 632 -24.95 -10.43 -3.30
N ILE A 633 -25.12 -10.70 -4.60
CA ILE A 633 -24.02 -10.87 -5.55
C ILE A 633 -23.40 -9.50 -5.84
N LYS A 634 -22.06 -9.42 -5.75
CA LYS A 634 -21.28 -8.19 -5.95
C LYS A 634 -20.53 -8.21 -7.27
N GLY A 635 -20.12 -7.03 -7.75
CA GLY A 635 -19.30 -6.88 -8.96
C GLY A 635 -20.09 -7.08 -10.27
N ILE A 636 -21.42 -7.02 -10.20
CA ILE A 636 -22.32 -7.15 -11.34
C ILE A 636 -21.97 -6.10 -12.40
N LYS A 637 -21.88 -6.53 -13.65
CA LYS A 637 -21.79 -5.63 -14.82
C LYS A 637 -23.11 -5.65 -15.57
N ALA A 638 -23.51 -4.53 -16.14
CA ALA A 638 -24.74 -4.44 -16.91
C ALA A 638 -24.56 -3.62 -18.18
N GLN A 639 -25.37 -3.95 -19.19
CA GLN A 639 -25.46 -3.26 -20.47
C GLN A 639 -26.91 -2.92 -20.75
N ASN A 640 -27.18 -1.65 -21.03
CA ASN A 640 -28.50 -1.14 -21.35
C ASN A 640 -28.61 -0.87 -22.86
N SER A 641 -29.71 -1.29 -23.49
CA SER A 641 -29.98 -1.00 -24.90
C SER A 641 -30.38 0.46 -25.14
N ALA A 642 -30.93 1.13 -24.12
CA ALA A 642 -31.21 2.56 -24.15
C ALA A 642 -29.96 3.36 -23.73
N GLU A 643 -29.82 4.58 -24.25
CA GLU A 643 -28.71 5.46 -23.89
C GLU A 643 -28.85 5.90 -22.42
N ASP A 644 -27.78 5.79 -21.64
CA ASP A 644 -27.74 6.25 -20.25
C ASP A 644 -27.48 7.76 -20.15
N GLN A 645 -27.94 8.36 -19.05
CA GLN A 645 -27.64 9.75 -18.75
C GLN A 645 -26.15 9.89 -18.36
N PRO A 646 -25.40 10.84 -18.94
CA PRO A 646 -24.01 11.09 -18.54
C PRO A 646 -23.85 11.27 -17.02
N GLY A 647 -22.98 10.46 -16.42
CA GLY A 647 -22.73 10.43 -14.97
C GLY A 647 -23.68 9.56 -14.15
N GLN A 648 -24.73 8.99 -14.76
CA GLN A 648 -25.73 8.12 -14.16
C GLN A 648 -25.89 6.83 -14.98
N GLY A 649 -24.76 6.16 -15.27
CA GLY A 649 -24.72 4.93 -16.05
C GLY A 649 -25.34 3.73 -15.33
N ILE A 650 -25.68 2.67 -16.07
CA ILE A 650 -26.32 1.47 -15.51
C ILE A 650 -25.49 0.77 -14.43
N ASP A 651 -24.18 0.97 -14.40
CA ASP A 651 -23.28 0.49 -13.34
C ASP A 651 -23.72 0.96 -11.95
N LYS A 652 -24.29 2.17 -11.88
CA LYS A 652 -24.81 2.78 -10.66
C LYS A 652 -25.96 2.02 -10.02
N MET A 653 -26.68 1.23 -10.81
CA MET A 653 -27.75 0.38 -10.30
C MET A 653 -27.25 -0.82 -9.48
N PHE A 654 -25.94 -1.15 -9.54
CA PHE A 654 -25.36 -2.34 -8.91
C PHE A 654 -24.10 -2.04 -8.09
N ASP A 655 -23.81 -0.78 -7.79
CA ASP A 655 -22.59 -0.34 -7.07
C ASP A 655 -22.72 -0.39 -5.54
N PHE A 656 -23.89 -0.80 -5.02
CA PHE A 656 -24.22 -0.85 -3.59
C PHE A 656 -24.24 0.53 -2.91
N ASP A 657 -24.39 1.62 -3.68
CA ASP A 657 -24.58 2.99 -3.18
C ASP A 657 -25.95 3.55 -3.58
N GLU A 658 -26.91 3.55 -2.65
CA GLU A 658 -28.26 4.07 -2.89
C GLU A 658 -28.30 5.57 -3.24
N LYS A 659 -27.19 6.31 -3.06
CA LYS A 659 -27.07 7.74 -3.38
C LYS A 659 -26.56 8.01 -4.79
N SER A 660 -26.13 6.99 -5.52
CA SER A 660 -25.76 7.08 -6.93
C SER A 660 -26.84 6.42 -7.81
N PRO A 661 -27.93 7.12 -8.16
CA PRO A 661 -28.96 6.51 -8.98
C PRO A 661 -28.52 6.41 -10.45
N TRP A 662 -28.94 5.33 -11.10
CA TRP A 662 -28.94 5.20 -12.56
C TRP A 662 -30.15 5.91 -13.17
N HIS A 663 -29.97 6.48 -14.36
CA HIS A 663 -31.08 7.02 -15.16
C HIS A 663 -30.77 6.94 -16.67
N THR A 664 -31.75 6.56 -17.49
CA THR A 664 -31.66 6.69 -18.97
C THR A 664 -31.60 8.15 -19.41
N LYS A 665 -30.99 8.46 -20.55
CA LYS A 665 -30.79 9.84 -21.02
C LYS A 665 -32.07 10.67 -21.11
N TRP A 666 -32.00 11.92 -20.66
CA TRP A 666 -33.11 12.87 -20.76
C TRP A 666 -33.34 13.36 -22.21
N GLY A 667 -34.60 13.60 -22.57
CA GLY A 667 -34.96 14.34 -23.78
C GLY A 667 -35.07 13.48 -25.05
N LYS A 668 -36.10 12.63 -25.10
CA LYS A 668 -36.79 12.06 -26.29
C LYS A 668 -37.88 11.04 -25.93
N GLY A 669 -37.92 10.54 -24.68
CA GLY A 669 -38.95 9.59 -24.21
C GLY A 669 -38.77 8.16 -24.75
N GLU A 670 -37.54 7.80 -25.10
CA GLU A 670 -37.16 6.53 -25.76
C GLU A 670 -36.39 5.58 -24.80
N GLY A 671 -36.48 5.77 -23.49
CA GLY A 671 -35.78 4.92 -22.51
C GLY A 671 -36.44 3.55 -22.29
N VAL A 672 -37.70 3.39 -22.70
CA VAL A 672 -38.48 2.15 -22.66
C VAL A 672 -39.33 2.06 -23.94
N PRO A 673 -39.42 0.89 -24.62
CA PRO A 673 -38.87 -0.40 -24.23
C PRO A 673 -37.34 -0.47 -24.32
N ALA A 674 -36.74 -1.22 -23.40
CA ALA A 674 -35.29 -1.43 -23.34
C ALA A 674 -34.95 -2.83 -22.82
N ASP A 675 -33.83 -3.36 -23.27
CA ASP A 675 -33.23 -4.59 -22.78
C ASP A 675 -31.99 -4.27 -21.95
N ILE A 676 -31.95 -4.78 -20.73
CA ILE A 676 -30.77 -4.72 -19.86
C ILE A 676 -30.21 -6.13 -19.72
N THR A 677 -28.96 -6.32 -20.13
CA THR A 677 -28.24 -7.59 -19.92
C THR A 677 -27.30 -7.42 -18.74
N ILE A 678 -27.51 -8.23 -17.72
CA ILE A 678 -26.81 -8.21 -16.43
C ILE A 678 -25.90 -9.44 -16.39
N ASP A 679 -24.60 -9.25 -16.21
CA ASP A 679 -23.59 -10.28 -15.98
C ASP A 679 -23.23 -10.32 -14.49
N LEU A 680 -23.60 -11.42 -13.83
CA LEU A 680 -23.32 -11.69 -12.42
C LEU A 680 -21.87 -12.12 -12.17
N ARG A 681 -21.04 -12.22 -13.22
CA ARG A 681 -19.61 -12.57 -13.21
C ARG A 681 -19.30 -14.01 -12.83
N SER A 682 -20.21 -14.67 -12.15
CA SER A 682 -20.18 -16.07 -11.77
C SER A 682 -21.55 -16.69 -12.04
N VAL A 683 -21.59 -18.01 -12.21
CA VAL A 683 -22.84 -18.76 -12.22
C VAL A 683 -23.29 -18.94 -10.78
N ASN A 684 -24.54 -18.58 -10.51
CA ASN A 684 -25.14 -18.58 -9.19
C ASN A 684 -26.50 -19.25 -9.22
N LYS A 685 -26.86 -19.93 -8.13
CA LYS A 685 -28.23 -20.35 -7.88
C LYS A 685 -29.02 -19.17 -7.32
N LEU A 686 -29.92 -18.58 -8.12
CA LEU A 686 -30.58 -17.31 -7.77
C LEU A 686 -31.74 -17.51 -6.79
N ASP A 687 -31.87 -16.61 -5.81
CA ASP A 687 -33.00 -16.56 -4.86
C ASP A 687 -34.03 -15.51 -5.28
N ARG A 688 -33.63 -14.25 -5.19
CA ARG A 688 -34.48 -13.10 -5.51
C ARG A 688 -33.67 -11.93 -6.03
N LEU A 689 -34.38 -10.96 -6.58
CA LEU A 689 -33.90 -9.65 -6.95
C LEU A 689 -34.71 -8.60 -6.18
N GLU A 690 -34.04 -7.57 -5.68
CA GLU A 690 -34.66 -6.41 -5.05
C GLU A 690 -34.32 -5.16 -5.86
N TYR A 691 -35.35 -4.48 -6.37
CA TYR A 691 -35.23 -3.18 -7.03
C TYR A 691 -35.63 -2.08 -6.06
N ILE A 692 -34.75 -1.09 -5.91
CA ILE A 692 -34.96 0.09 -5.10
C ILE A 692 -35.21 1.27 -6.05
N PRO A 693 -36.46 1.77 -6.15
CA PRO A 693 -36.75 2.98 -6.89
C PRO A 693 -36.06 4.19 -6.26
N ARG A 694 -36.01 5.30 -7.00
CA ARG A 694 -35.67 6.60 -6.41
C ARG A 694 -36.71 6.99 -5.35
N GLU A 695 -36.29 7.79 -4.36
CA GLU A 695 -37.14 8.24 -3.25
C GLU A 695 -38.46 8.90 -3.70
N ASP A 696 -38.46 9.60 -4.84
CA ASP A 696 -39.63 10.29 -5.38
C ASP A 696 -40.56 9.40 -6.21
N ALA A 697 -40.16 8.17 -6.53
CA ALA A 697 -40.83 7.26 -7.47
C ALA A 697 -41.29 7.99 -8.75
N GLY A 698 -40.48 8.95 -9.20
CA GLY A 698 -40.76 9.85 -10.29
C GLY A 698 -40.49 9.22 -11.66
N ASN A 699 -40.13 10.06 -12.62
CA ASN A 699 -39.71 9.61 -13.96
C ASN A 699 -38.61 8.55 -13.85
N GLY A 700 -38.74 7.48 -14.64
CA GLY A 700 -37.79 6.38 -14.63
C GLY A 700 -38.21 5.18 -13.78
N THR A 701 -39.21 5.28 -12.91
CA THR A 701 -39.62 4.16 -12.04
C THR A 701 -40.11 2.98 -12.88
N LEU A 702 -39.52 1.80 -12.69
CA LEU A 702 -39.85 0.58 -13.43
C LEU A 702 -41.23 0.06 -13.01
N LEU A 703 -42.11 -0.25 -13.98
CA LEU A 703 -43.49 -0.66 -13.71
C LEU A 703 -43.84 -2.04 -14.25
N ALA A 704 -43.34 -2.42 -15.43
CA ALA A 704 -43.61 -3.73 -15.99
C ALA A 704 -42.50 -4.17 -16.95
N GLY A 705 -42.31 -5.47 -17.03
CA GLY A 705 -41.30 -6.09 -17.87
C GLY A 705 -41.24 -7.59 -17.69
N SER A 706 -40.12 -8.18 -18.09
CA SER A 706 -39.84 -9.59 -17.85
C SER A 706 -38.36 -9.86 -17.62
N PHE A 707 -38.07 -10.95 -16.90
CA PHE A 707 -36.72 -11.47 -16.72
C PHE A 707 -36.55 -12.80 -17.44
N SER A 708 -35.43 -12.96 -18.13
CA SER A 708 -34.91 -14.24 -18.63
C SER A 708 -33.52 -14.45 -18.07
N TYR A 709 -33.08 -15.69 -17.92
CA TYR A 709 -31.78 -16.01 -17.35
C TYR A 709 -31.06 -17.08 -18.16
N SER A 710 -29.73 -17.07 -18.09
CA SER A 710 -28.83 -17.89 -18.90
C SER A 710 -27.51 -18.15 -18.18
N THR A 711 -26.85 -19.27 -18.49
CA THR A 711 -25.47 -19.54 -18.08
C THR A 711 -24.45 -19.19 -19.16
N ASP A 712 -24.85 -19.09 -20.44
CA ASP A 712 -23.93 -19.00 -21.60
C ASP A 712 -24.21 -17.78 -22.50
N ARG A 713 -25.23 -16.97 -22.16
CA ARG A 713 -25.73 -15.80 -22.92
C ARG A 713 -26.34 -16.15 -24.29
N GLN A 714 -26.37 -17.43 -24.67
CA GLN A 714 -26.92 -17.94 -25.93
C GLN A 714 -28.29 -18.59 -25.70
N THR A 715 -28.37 -19.45 -24.68
CA THR A 715 -29.56 -20.18 -24.29
C THR A 715 -30.25 -19.44 -23.14
N TRP A 716 -31.41 -18.85 -23.42
CA TRP A 716 -32.18 -18.09 -22.44
C TRP A 716 -33.44 -18.85 -21.99
N SER A 717 -33.78 -18.73 -20.71
CA SER A 717 -35.06 -19.19 -20.20
C SER A 717 -36.24 -18.45 -20.82
N ALA A 718 -37.43 -19.04 -20.73
CA ALA A 718 -38.68 -18.34 -21.03
C ALA A 718 -38.80 -17.06 -20.17
N PRO A 719 -39.25 -15.92 -20.72
CA PRO A 719 -39.41 -14.69 -19.97
C PRO A 719 -40.46 -14.81 -18.86
N VAL A 720 -40.11 -14.38 -17.65
CA VAL A 720 -41.01 -14.34 -16.49
C VAL A 720 -41.38 -12.88 -16.22
N LYS A 721 -42.67 -12.56 -16.30
CA LYS A 721 -43.16 -11.19 -16.19
C LYS A 721 -43.12 -10.66 -14.76
N PHE A 722 -42.95 -9.36 -14.61
CA PHE A 722 -43.20 -8.62 -13.37
C PHE A 722 -44.10 -7.41 -13.64
N GLU A 723 -44.88 -7.02 -12.63
CA GLU A 723 -45.62 -5.78 -12.59
C GLU A 723 -45.48 -5.16 -11.19
N TRP A 724 -45.12 -3.88 -11.12
CA TRP A 724 -44.84 -3.16 -9.89
C TRP A 724 -45.65 -1.86 -9.82
N ALA A 725 -46.05 -1.49 -8.61
CA ALA A 725 -46.73 -0.23 -8.34
C ALA A 725 -45.77 0.96 -8.47
N GLN A 726 -46.29 2.10 -8.93
CA GLN A 726 -45.56 3.37 -8.92
C GLN A 726 -45.52 3.93 -7.48
N ASN A 727 -44.54 3.50 -6.69
CA ASN A 727 -44.23 4.05 -5.38
C ASN A 727 -42.75 3.79 -5.03
N ALA A 728 -42.27 4.39 -3.95
CA ALA A 728 -40.88 4.30 -3.52
C ALA A 728 -40.55 3.00 -2.75
N ASP A 729 -41.52 2.12 -2.54
CA ASP A 729 -41.30 0.87 -1.80
C ASP A 729 -40.28 -0.03 -2.52
N HIS A 730 -39.53 -0.84 -1.78
CA HIS A 730 -38.67 -1.85 -2.40
C HIS A 730 -39.53 -2.86 -3.16
N LYS A 731 -39.09 -3.24 -4.36
CA LYS A 731 -39.79 -4.20 -5.20
C LYS A 731 -39.00 -5.50 -5.21
N THR A 732 -39.66 -6.61 -4.94
CA THR A 732 -39.01 -7.93 -4.95
C THR A 732 -39.51 -8.75 -6.13
N PHE A 733 -38.56 -9.40 -6.81
CA PHE A 733 -38.82 -10.44 -7.81
C PHE A 733 -38.18 -11.75 -7.34
N SER A 734 -38.98 -12.79 -7.13
CA SER A 734 -38.47 -14.11 -6.72
C SER A 734 -38.16 -14.98 -7.94
N PHE A 735 -36.95 -15.55 -7.99
CA PHE A 735 -36.58 -16.50 -9.04
C PHE A 735 -37.12 -17.89 -8.69
N ALA A 736 -38.37 -18.16 -9.09
CA ALA A 736 -39.05 -19.42 -8.79
C ALA A 736 -38.23 -20.65 -9.25
N GLY A 737 -38.08 -21.63 -8.34
CA GLY A 737 -37.29 -22.84 -8.58
C GLY A 737 -35.77 -22.68 -8.45
N ASN A 738 -35.30 -21.48 -8.08
CA ASN A 738 -33.90 -21.15 -7.88
C ASN A 738 -32.98 -21.56 -9.05
N PRO A 739 -33.17 -20.96 -10.24
CA PRO A 739 -32.40 -21.31 -11.42
C PRO A 739 -30.91 -20.98 -11.25
N GLU A 740 -30.06 -21.73 -11.93
CA GLU A 740 -28.66 -21.38 -12.12
C GLU A 740 -28.53 -20.39 -13.27
N ALA A 741 -27.84 -19.29 -13.03
CA ALA A 741 -27.61 -18.26 -14.02
C ALA A 741 -26.32 -17.50 -13.74
N ARG A 742 -25.63 -17.09 -14.82
CA ARG A 742 -24.64 -16.01 -14.80
C ARG A 742 -25.22 -14.74 -15.39
N TYR A 743 -26.08 -14.87 -16.38
CA TYR A 743 -26.66 -13.74 -17.08
C TYR A 743 -28.15 -13.62 -16.76
N VAL A 744 -28.59 -12.40 -16.49
CA VAL A 744 -30.01 -12.04 -16.35
C VAL A 744 -30.32 -10.97 -17.39
N LYS A 745 -31.31 -11.21 -18.24
CA LYS A 745 -31.84 -10.23 -19.18
C LYS A 745 -33.14 -9.69 -18.62
N MET A 746 -33.21 -8.38 -18.43
CA MET A 746 -34.41 -7.65 -18.08
C MET A 746 -34.95 -6.93 -19.31
N HIS A 747 -36.12 -7.34 -19.80
CA HIS A 747 -36.87 -6.60 -20.80
C HIS A 747 -37.83 -5.65 -20.10
N LEU A 748 -37.77 -4.35 -20.39
CA LEU A 748 -38.65 -3.34 -19.82
C LEU A 748 -39.79 -3.04 -20.80
N ASP A 749 -41.02 -3.31 -20.38
CA ASP A 749 -42.24 -3.00 -21.14
C ASP A 749 -42.76 -1.59 -20.81
N LYS A 750 -42.68 -1.19 -19.53
CA LYS A 750 -43.28 0.06 -19.04
C LYS A 750 -42.51 0.63 -17.86
N ALA A 751 -42.33 1.94 -17.90
CA ALA A 751 -41.81 2.74 -16.79
C ALA A 751 -42.38 4.16 -16.81
N VAL A 752 -42.27 4.89 -15.71
CA VAL A 752 -42.83 6.25 -15.59
C VAL A 752 -42.14 7.21 -16.57
N GLY A 753 -42.93 7.88 -17.41
CA GLY A 753 -42.43 8.87 -18.36
C GLY A 753 -41.64 8.30 -19.53
N ASN A 754 -41.69 6.97 -19.76
CA ASN A 754 -40.88 6.25 -20.77
C ASN A 754 -39.36 6.43 -20.58
N PHE A 755 -38.92 6.60 -19.33
CA PHE A 755 -37.52 6.52 -18.91
C PHE A 755 -37.35 5.31 -18.00
N ALA A 756 -36.12 4.84 -17.80
CA ALA A 756 -35.79 3.84 -16.81
C ALA A 756 -34.75 4.38 -15.81
N SER A 757 -34.91 4.07 -14.53
CA SER A 757 -34.06 4.55 -13.44
C SER A 757 -34.18 3.68 -12.19
N GLY A 758 -33.21 3.80 -11.30
CA GLY A 758 -33.23 3.15 -10.00
C GLY A 758 -32.13 3.69 -9.09
N SER A 759 -32.36 3.62 -7.78
CA SER A 759 -31.30 3.83 -6.81
C SER A 759 -30.38 2.62 -6.73
N GLN A 760 -30.94 1.41 -6.61
CA GLN A 760 -30.18 0.16 -6.55
C GLN A 760 -30.97 -1.03 -7.07
N MET A 761 -30.25 -2.11 -7.39
CA MET A 761 -30.78 -3.43 -7.66
C MET A 761 -29.84 -4.50 -7.08
N TYR A 762 -30.33 -5.24 -6.08
CA TYR A 762 -29.60 -6.36 -5.49
C TYR A 762 -30.09 -7.67 -6.07
N ILE A 763 -29.17 -8.55 -6.45
CA ILE A 763 -29.49 -9.91 -6.89
C ILE A 763 -28.89 -10.88 -5.88
N PHE A 764 -29.73 -11.72 -5.30
CA PHE A 764 -29.35 -12.63 -4.24
C PHE A 764 -29.17 -14.04 -4.79
N LYS A 765 -28.14 -14.73 -4.28
CA LYS A 765 -28.05 -16.18 -4.42
C LYS A 765 -28.75 -16.87 -3.25
N VAL A 766 -29.06 -18.15 -3.43
CA VAL A 766 -29.58 -19.00 -2.36
C VAL A 766 -28.54 -19.09 -1.24
N ALA A 767 -28.99 -18.92 0.00
CA ALA A 767 -28.13 -19.04 1.17
C ALA A 767 -27.34 -20.36 1.15
N GLY A 768 -26.03 -20.27 1.32
CA GLY A 768 -25.12 -21.43 1.33
C GLY A 768 -24.83 -22.08 -0.03
N SER A 769 -25.39 -21.59 -1.16
CA SER A 769 -25.04 -22.14 -2.47
C SER A 769 -23.68 -21.65 -2.96
N GLU A 770 -22.94 -22.54 -3.63
CA GLU A 770 -21.67 -22.18 -4.28
C GLU A 770 -21.89 -21.26 -5.49
N SER A 771 -20.87 -20.44 -5.77
CA SER A 771 -20.76 -19.60 -6.97
C SER A 771 -19.50 -20.07 -7.69
N PHE A 772 -19.57 -20.26 -9.01
CA PHE A 772 -18.39 -20.64 -9.80
C PHE A 772 -18.13 -19.65 -10.93
N TYR A 773 -16.86 -19.36 -11.17
CA TYR A 773 -16.43 -18.51 -12.29
C TYR A 773 -16.27 -19.38 -13.53
N GLN A 774 -16.89 -19.00 -14.64
CA GLN A 774 -16.65 -19.69 -15.90
C GLN A 774 -15.28 -19.28 -16.42
N GLY A 775 -14.44 -20.27 -16.74
CA GLY A 775 -13.05 -20.05 -17.13
C GLY A 775 -12.04 -20.26 -15.99
N ASP A 776 -12.49 -20.46 -14.75
CA ASP A 776 -11.65 -20.87 -13.62
C ASP A 776 -11.39 -22.38 -13.74
N ILE A 777 -10.45 -22.70 -14.61
CA ILE A 777 -10.13 -24.08 -14.98
C ILE A 777 -9.20 -24.74 -13.94
N ASN A 778 -8.53 -23.94 -13.12
CA ASN A 778 -7.61 -24.42 -12.09
C ASN A 778 -8.27 -24.54 -10.69
N HIS A 779 -9.50 -24.04 -10.54
CA HIS A 779 -10.34 -24.06 -9.33
C HIS A 779 -9.81 -23.22 -8.14
N ASP A 780 -9.07 -22.15 -8.42
CA ASP A 780 -8.56 -21.23 -7.40
C ASP A 780 -9.55 -20.11 -7.04
N LYS A 781 -10.72 -20.10 -7.67
CA LYS A 781 -11.82 -19.13 -7.51
C LYS A 781 -11.49 -17.75 -8.05
N ARG A 782 -10.62 -17.65 -9.05
CA ARG A 782 -10.24 -16.42 -9.75
C ARG A 782 -10.23 -16.67 -11.25
N ILE A 783 -10.18 -15.57 -11.99
CA ILE A 783 -9.91 -15.57 -13.43
C ILE A 783 -8.65 -14.74 -13.60
N ASP A 784 -7.53 -15.39 -13.87
CA ASP A 784 -6.23 -14.74 -14.01
C ASP A 784 -5.36 -15.36 -15.11
N GLU A 785 -4.08 -14.98 -15.15
CA GLU A 785 -3.13 -15.43 -16.17
C GLU A 785 -2.89 -16.94 -16.12
N ASN A 786 -3.08 -17.59 -14.96
CA ASN A 786 -2.92 -19.04 -14.81
C ASN A 786 -4.05 -19.79 -15.53
N ASP A 787 -5.25 -19.24 -15.53
CA ASP A 787 -6.38 -19.78 -16.29
C ASP A 787 -6.11 -19.68 -17.77
N LEU A 788 -5.70 -18.49 -18.24
CA LEU A 788 -5.36 -18.31 -19.66
C LEU A 788 -4.24 -19.27 -20.06
N THR A 789 -3.20 -19.42 -19.24
CA THR A 789 -2.09 -20.35 -19.50
C THR A 789 -2.60 -21.80 -19.61
N SER A 790 -3.52 -22.20 -18.74
CA SER A 790 -4.16 -23.51 -18.82
C SER A 790 -4.93 -23.68 -20.12
N TYR A 791 -5.80 -22.71 -20.47
CA TYR A 791 -6.52 -22.70 -21.74
C TYR A 791 -5.60 -22.76 -22.97
N MET A 792 -4.49 -22.02 -22.96
CA MET A 792 -3.49 -22.06 -24.03
C MET A 792 -2.98 -23.49 -24.25
N ASN A 793 -2.65 -24.22 -23.18
CA ASN A 793 -2.15 -25.60 -23.27
C ASN A 793 -3.18 -26.58 -23.86
N TYR A 794 -4.47 -26.32 -23.69
CA TYR A 794 -5.55 -27.20 -24.11
C TYR A 794 -6.33 -26.73 -25.34
N THR A 795 -6.03 -25.55 -25.90
CA THR A 795 -6.61 -25.02 -27.15
C THR A 795 -6.66 -26.07 -28.25
N GLY A 796 -7.84 -26.44 -28.76
CA GLY A 796 -8.01 -27.43 -29.82
C GLY A 796 -8.17 -28.88 -29.35
N LEU A 797 -8.18 -29.13 -28.03
CA LEU A 797 -8.48 -30.46 -27.48
C LEU A 797 -9.97 -30.76 -27.63
N ARG A 798 -10.32 -32.02 -27.94
CA ARG A 798 -11.70 -32.42 -28.22
C ARG A 798 -12.17 -33.58 -27.36
N LYS A 799 -13.49 -33.66 -27.18
CA LYS A 799 -14.15 -34.78 -26.53
C LYS A 799 -13.77 -36.11 -27.21
N GLY A 800 -13.17 -37.00 -26.44
CA GLY A 800 -12.62 -38.27 -26.92
C GLY A 800 -11.09 -38.30 -27.01
N ASP A 801 -10.42 -37.16 -26.88
CA ASP A 801 -8.98 -37.13 -26.60
C ASP A 801 -8.70 -37.55 -25.16
N SER A 802 -7.55 -38.20 -24.93
CA SER A 802 -7.18 -38.76 -23.62
C SER A 802 -7.21 -37.77 -22.47
N ASP A 803 -6.95 -36.50 -22.76
CA ASP A 803 -6.79 -35.46 -21.75
C ASP A 803 -8.05 -34.59 -21.61
N PHE A 804 -9.09 -34.80 -22.44
CA PHE A 804 -10.25 -33.92 -22.50
C PHE A 804 -11.09 -33.98 -21.22
N ASP A 805 -11.26 -35.16 -20.64
CA ASP A 805 -12.07 -35.31 -19.42
C ASP A 805 -11.48 -34.47 -18.26
N TYR A 806 -10.15 -34.32 -18.20
CA TYR A 806 -9.45 -33.50 -17.20
C TYR A 806 -9.77 -32.00 -17.34
N VAL A 807 -10.01 -31.53 -18.56
CA VAL A 807 -10.28 -30.11 -18.86
C VAL A 807 -11.70 -29.87 -19.36
N SER A 808 -12.59 -30.84 -19.18
CA SER A 808 -13.97 -30.78 -19.69
C SER A 808 -14.78 -29.64 -19.09
N ALA A 809 -14.43 -29.16 -17.89
CA ALA A 809 -15.00 -27.95 -17.29
C ALA A 809 -14.62 -26.67 -18.05
N GLY A 810 -13.51 -26.71 -18.81
CA GLY A 810 -13.04 -25.62 -19.65
C GLY A 810 -13.82 -25.46 -20.95
N ASP A 811 -14.57 -26.46 -21.40
CA ASP A 811 -15.51 -26.38 -22.53
C ASP A 811 -16.82 -25.74 -22.04
N ILE A 812 -16.86 -24.42 -22.04
CA ILE A 812 -17.91 -23.61 -21.39
C ILE A 812 -19.20 -23.67 -22.19
N ASN A 813 -19.12 -23.63 -23.53
CA ASN A 813 -20.29 -23.74 -24.41
C ASN A 813 -20.75 -25.20 -24.65
N LYS A 814 -20.00 -26.19 -24.13
CA LYS A 814 -20.29 -27.63 -24.19
C LYS A 814 -20.39 -28.18 -25.61
N ASN A 815 -19.61 -27.63 -26.55
CA ASN A 815 -19.59 -28.10 -27.93
C ASN A 815 -18.61 -29.27 -28.14
N GLY A 816 -17.86 -29.66 -27.11
CA GLY A 816 -16.89 -30.75 -27.12
C GLY A 816 -15.52 -30.36 -27.65
N LEU A 817 -15.17 -29.07 -27.69
CA LEU A 817 -13.92 -28.53 -28.22
C LEU A 817 -13.50 -27.30 -27.40
N ILE A 818 -12.24 -27.23 -26.95
CA ILE A 818 -11.69 -25.98 -26.39
C ILE A 818 -11.35 -25.03 -27.53
N ASP A 819 -12.15 -23.98 -27.70
CA ASP A 819 -12.07 -23.07 -28.85
C ASP A 819 -11.96 -21.58 -28.46
N ALA A 820 -12.09 -20.69 -29.45
CA ALA A 820 -11.99 -19.26 -29.23
C ALA A 820 -13.03 -18.70 -28.25
N TYR A 821 -14.21 -19.32 -28.10
CA TYR A 821 -15.24 -18.86 -27.16
C TYR A 821 -14.82 -19.13 -25.72
N ASP A 822 -14.34 -20.35 -25.45
CA ASP A 822 -13.95 -20.73 -24.09
C ASP A 822 -12.78 -19.88 -23.60
N ILE A 823 -11.78 -19.69 -24.47
CA ILE A 823 -10.61 -18.85 -24.16
C ILE A 823 -11.05 -17.39 -24.00
N SER A 824 -12.02 -16.91 -24.77
CA SER A 824 -12.55 -15.54 -24.64
C SER A 824 -13.26 -15.31 -23.31
N CYS A 825 -13.85 -16.33 -22.69
CA CYS A 825 -14.46 -16.21 -21.35
C CYS A 825 -13.44 -15.81 -20.27
N VAL A 826 -12.16 -16.16 -20.47
CA VAL A 826 -11.05 -15.74 -19.61
C VAL A 826 -10.42 -14.45 -20.14
N ALA A 827 -10.02 -14.43 -21.41
CA ALA A 827 -9.21 -13.35 -21.98
C ALA A 827 -9.90 -11.98 -21.95
N THR A 828 -11.24 -11.95 -22.01
CA THR A 828 -12.02 -10.69 -21.93
C THR A 828 -12.08 -10.09 -20.51
N GLU A 829 -11.65 -10.84 -19.49
CA GLU A 829 -11.59 -10.39 -18.09
C GLU A 829 -10.21 -9.92 -17.65
N LEU A 830 -9.19 -10.28 -18.42
CA LEU A 830 -7.81 -9.86 -18.18
C LEU A 830 -7.58 -8.40 -18.56
N ASP A 831 -6.46 -7.84 -18.09
CA ASP A 831 -5.98 -6.51 -18.47
C ASP A 831 -7.00 -5.38 -18.25
N GLY A 832 -7.77 -5.46 -17.15
CA GLY A 832 -8.82 -4.49 -16.80
C GLY A 832 -10.18 -4.76 -17.49
N GLY A 833 -10.28 -5.86 -18.24
CA GLY A 833 -11.48 -6.32 -18.92
C GLY A 833 -11.81 -5.56 -20.20
N VAL A 834 -12.92 -5.92 -20.85
CA VAL A 834 -13.43 -5.28 -22.08
C VAL A 834 -14.33 -4.06 -21.81
N ARG A 835 -14.28 -3.06 -22.70
CA ARG A 835 -15.24 -1.96 -22.79
C ARG A 835 -16.58 -2.48 -23.31
N ASN A 836 -17.66 -2.00 -22.72
CA ASN A 836 -19.02 -2.31 -23.16
C ASN A 836 -19.27 -1.77 -24.58
N SER A 837 -19.90 -2.61 -25.42
CA SER A 837 -20.49 -2.22 -26.70
C SER A 837 -21.77 -3.03 -26.92
N ASN A 838 -22.67 -2.52 -27.76
CA ASN A 838 -23.85 -3.24 -28.23
C ASN A 838 -23.64 -3.91 -29.60
N ASP A 839 -22.45 -3.79 -30.18
CA ASP A 839 -22.08 -4.47 -31.43
C ASP A 839 -22.07 -6.00 -31.27
N LYS A 840 -22.34 -6.68 -32.38
CA LYS A 840 -22.36 -8.14 -32.47
C LYS A 840 -21.43 -8.60 -33.55
N VAL A 841 -20.73 -9.70 -33.31
CA VAL A 841 -19.84 -10.28 -34.31
C VAL A 841 -20.59 -10.65 -35.59
N ALA A 842 -19.99 -10.37 -36.74
CA ALA A 842 -20.47 -10.82 -38.04
C ALA A 842 -19.31 -11.12 -39.01
N GLY A 843 -19.62 -11.81 -40.10
CA GLY A 843 -18.68 -12.15 -41.16
C GLY A 843 -18.37 -13.65 -41.23
N LYS A 844 -17.37 -14.01 -42.03
CA LYS A 844 -16.88 -15.38 -42.18
C LYS A 844 -15.43 -15.42 -42.65
N LEU A 845 -14.79 -16.58 -42.56
CA LEU A 845 -13.46 -16.81 -43.12
C LEU A 845 -13.51 -17.56 -44.45
N VAL A 846 -12.56 -17.25 -45.34
CA VAL A 846 -12.38 -17.89 -46.64
C VAL A 846 -10.93 -18.34 -46.78
N LEU A 847 -10.72 -19.61 -47.11
CA LEU A 847 -9.39 -20.20 -47.30
C LEU A 847 -9.08 -20.31 -48.80
N THR A 848 -7.99 -19.67 -49.23
CA THR A 848 -7.56 -19.66 -50.64
C THR A 848 -6.15 -20.24 -50.77
N PRO A 849 -5.97 -21.42 -51.39
CA PRO A 849 -4.64 -21.96 -51.62
C PRO A 849 -3.93 -21.26 -52.77
N ASN A 850 -2.62 -21.02 -52.66
CA ASN A 850 -1.80 -20.49 -53.75
C ASN A 850 -1.69 -21.46 -54.93
N LYS A 851 -1.90 -22.76 -54.70
CA LYS A 851 -1.88 -23.81 -55.72
C LYS A 851 -2.93 -24.89 -55.43
N LYS A 852 -3.64 -25.34 -56.48
CA LYS A 852 -4.64 -26.43 -56.38
C LYS A 852 -4.01 -27.83 -56.50
N THR A 853 -2.82 -27.91 -57.06
CA THR A 853 -1.99 -29.11 -57.22
C THR A 853 -0.58 -28.78 -56.79
N PHE A 854 0.11 -29.73 -56.15
CA PHE A 854 1.48 -29.55 -55.65
C PHE A 854 2.33 -30.80 -55.85
N ALA A 855 3.63 -30.62 -56.01
CA ALA A 855 4.63 -31.68 -56.06
C ALA A 855 5.24 -31.93 -54.66
N ALA A 856 5.94 -33.05 -54.49
CA ALA A 856 6.72 -33.28 -53.28
C ALA A 856 7.78 -32.18 -53.10
N GLY A 857 7.87 -31.60 -51.90
CA GLY A 857 8.76 -30.48 -51.58
C GLY A 857 8.13 -29.09 -51.77
N ASP A 858 6.99 -28.98 -52.45
CA ASP A 858 6.30 -27.69 -52.62
C ASP A 858 5.83 -27.12 -51.28
N MET A 859 5.94 -25.79 -51.15
CA MET A 859 5.18 -25.04 -50.15
C MET A 859 3.76 -24.79 -50.66
N VAL A 860 2.78 -25.28 -49.91
CA VAL A 860 1.34 -25.01 -50.09
C VAL A 860 0.98 -23.92 -49.09
N GLU A 861 0.65 -22.75 -49.61
CA GLU A 861 0.29 -21.59 -48.79
C GLU A 861 -1.21 -21.34 -48.90
N ILE A 862 -1.88 -21.19 -47.76
CA ILE A 862 -3.32 -20.98 -47.67
C ILE A 862 -3.53 -19.61 -47.07
N THR A 863 -3.95 -18.66 -47.89
CA THR A 863 -4.36 -17.33 -47.40
C THR A 863 -5.74 -17.45 -46.77
N VAL A 864 -5.83 -17.10 -45.49
CA VAL A 864 -7.08 -17.00 -44.74
C VAL A 864 -7.53 -15.54 -44.80
N SER A 865 -8.69 -15.29 -45.38
CA SER A 865 -9.26 -13.95 -45.53
C SER A 865 -10.58 -13.85 -44.78
N GLY A 866 -10.78 -12.76 -44.04
CA GLY A 866 -12.07 -12.37 -43.50
C GLY A 866 -12.96 -11.76 -44.59
N LYS A 867 -14.25 -12.06 -44.55
CA LYS A 867 -15.28 -11.49 -45.43
C LYS A 867 -16.40 -10.89 -44.62
N GLY A 868 -16.62 -9.59 -44.79
CA GLY A 868 -17.60 -8.82 -44.03
C GLY A 868 -17.40 -8.95 -42.52
N LEU A 869 -16.16 -8.97 -42.05
CA LEU A 869 -15.89 -9.04 -40.61
C LEU A 869 -16.46 -7.80 -39.94
N HIS A 870 -17.09 -7.99 -38.78
CA HIS A 870 -17.52 -6.91 -37.89
C HIS A 870 -17.26 -7.34 -36.46
N TYR A 871 -16.63 -6.46 -35.68
CA TYR A 871 -16.50 -6.60 -34.22
C TYR A 871 -15.90 -7.93 -33.73
N VAL A 872 -14.95 -8.51 -34.49
CA VAL A 872 -14.35 -9.80 -34.17
C VAL A 872 -13.26 -9.64 -33.10
N ASN A 873 -13.48 -10.24 -31.93
CA ASN A 873 -12.56 -10.26 -30.79
C ASN A 873 -11.75 -11.56 -30.70
N ALA A 874 -12.28 -12.64 -31.25
CA ALA A 874 -11.56 -13.90 -31.39
C ALA A 874 -12.08 -14.69 -32.60
N LEU A 875 -11.25 -15.61 -33.08
CA LEU A 875 -11.63 -16.55 -34.13
C LEU A 875 -10.94 -17.90 -33.93
N SER A 876 -11.61 -18.98 -34.34
CA SER A 876 -11.03 -20.32 -34.41
C SER A 876 -11.63 -21.14 -35.55
N PHE A 877 -10.87 -22.11 -36.05
CA PHE A 877 -11.38 -23.23 -36.84
C PHE A 877 -10.39 -24.40 -36.79
N ALA A 878 -10.84 -25.61 -37.14
CA ALA A 878 -10.00 -26.77 -37.33
C ALA A 878 -9.76 -27.05 -38.82
N LEU A 879 -8.53 -27.46 -39.16
CA LEU A 879 -8.13 -27.83 -40.52
C LEU A 879 -7.50 -29.23 -40.51
N PRO A 880 -8.32 -30.29 -40.69
CA PRO A 880 -7.83 -31.65 -40.74
C PRO A 880 -6.97 -31.90 -41.97
N TYR A 881 -5.81 -32.54 -41.79
CA TYR A 881 -4.91 -32.87 -42.90
C TYR A 881 -4.24 -34.25 -42.73
N SER A 882 -3.70 -34.78 -43.82
CA SER A 882 -2.99 -36.06 -43.83
C SER A 882 -1.49 -35.85 -43.62
N THR A 883 -0.93 -36.42 -42.55
CA THR A 883 0.51 -36.36 -42.23
C THR A 883 1.40 -37.10 -43.23
N SER A 884 0.80 -37.96 -44.07
CA SER A 884 1.44 -38.61 -45.21
C SER A 884 1.53 -37.71 -46.45
N GLU A 885 0.79 -36.60 -46.48
CA GLU A 885 0.69 -35.68 -47.62
C GLU A 885 1.34 -34.34 -47.34
N LEU A 886 1.10 -33.79 -46.15
CA LEU A 886 1.49 -32.45 -45.76
C LEU A 886 2.19 -32.46 -44.40
N GLU A 887 3.06 -31.48 -44.20
CA GLU A 887 3.72 -31.16 -42.94
C GLU A 887 3.45 -29.70 -42.62
N TYR A 888 2.92 -29.40 -41.44
CA TYR A 888 2.71 -28.02 -41.03
C TYR A 888 4.07 -27.33 -40.86
N ALA A 889 4.23 -26.15 -41.47
CA ALA A 889 5.49 -25.40 -41.51
C ALA A 889 5.41 -24.06 -40.78
N GLY A 890 4.22 -23.62 -40.36
CA GLY A 890 4.03 -22.38 -39.61
C GLY A 890 2.87 -21.52 -40.14
N VAL A 891 2.66 -20.39 -39.46
CA VAL A 891 1.67 -19.38 -39.80
C VAL A 891 2.35 -18.01 -39.88
N GLU A 892 1.98 -17.22 -40.89
CA GLU A 892 2.45 -15.85 -41.07
C GLU A 892 1.28 -14.88 -40.87
N LEU A 893 1.40 -13.94 -39.94
CA LEU A 893 0.34 -12.97 -39.63
C LEU A 893 0.43 -11.79 -40.60
N LEU A 894 -0.72 -11.33 -41.10
CA LEU A 894 -0.80 -10.19 -42.01
C LEU A 894 -1.53 -9.01 -41.36
N ASN A 895 -2.83 -9.17 -41.06
CA ASN A 895 -3.69 -8.10 -40.54
C ASN A 895 -4.39 -8.52 -39.25
N MET A 896 -3.67 -9.19 -38.35
CA MET A 896 -4.22 -9.75 -37.10
C MET A 896 -4.24 -8.78 -35.90
N LYS A 897 -3.77 -7.54 -36.09
CA LYS A 897 -3.65 -6.54 -35.02
C LYS A 897 -2.87 -7.14 -33.83
N ASP A 898 -3.43 -7.03 -32.61
CA ASP A 898 -2.82 -7.47 -31.36
C ASP A 898 -3.39 -8.81 -30.85
N MET A 899 -4.07 -9.57 -31.72
CA MET A 899 -4.61 -10.87 -31.33
C MET A 899 -3.48 -11.84 -30.97
N VAL A 900 -3.61 -12.50 -29.83
CA VAL A 900 -2.71 -13.55 -29.39
C VAL A 900 -2.89 -14.77 -30.30
N ASN A 901 -1.80 -15.23 -30.91
CA ASN A 901 -1.80 -16.40 -31.77
C ASN A 901 -1.66 -17.69 -30.93
N LEU A 902 -2.74 -18.45 -30.86
CA LEU A 902 -2.84 -19.74 -30.17
C LEU A 902 -3.01 -20.89 -31.17
N THR A 903 -2.33 -20.81 -32.31
CA THR A 903 -2.40 -21.85 -33.33
C THR A 903 -1.64 -23.10 -32.91
N TYR A 904 -2.34 -24.23 -32.74
CA TYR A 904 -1.74 -25.53 -32.39
C TYR A 904 -1.93 -26.58 -33.48
N ASP A 905 -0.90 -27.40 -33.69
CA ASP A 905 -0.91 -28.53 -34.64
C ASP A 905 -1.07 -29.86 -33.87
N ARG A 906 -2.30 -30.36 -33.74
CA ARG A 906 -2.63 -31.47 -32.81
C ARG A 906 -2.83 -32.80 -33.51
N LEU A 907 -2.41 -33.86 -32.80
CA LEU A 907 -2.73 -35.25 -33.14
C LEU A 907 -3.75 -35.74 -32.12
N HIS A 908 -4.96 -36.04 -32.57
CA HIS A 908 -6.03 -36.55 -31.73
C HIS A 908 -5.85 -38.04 -31.44
N THR A 909 -6.46 -38.51 -30.35
CA THR A 909 -6.37 -39.93 -29.92
C THR A 909 -6.92 -40.89 -30.98
N ASN A 910 -7.84 -40.43 -31.83
CA ASN A 910 -8.37 -41.20 -32.97
C ASN A 910 -7.42 -41.29 -34.18
N GLY A 911 -6.22 -40.69 -34.10
CA GLY A 911 -5.20 -40.69 -35.15
C GLY A 911 -5.34 -39.58 -36.19
N GLN A 912 -6.38 -38.75 -36.13
CA GLN A 912 -6.56 -37.60 -37.02
C GLN A 912 -5.61 -36.48 -36.60
N LYS A 913 -4.91 -35.90 -37.58
CA LYS A 913 -4.09 -34.70 -37.40
C LYS A 913 -4.87 -33.47 -37.85
N GLU A 914 -4.96 -32.44 -37.01
CA GLU A 914 -5.69 -31.20 -37.29
C GLU A 914 -4.87 -29.99 -36.83
N LEU A 915 -4.83 -28.95 -37.68
CA LEU A 915 -4.31 -27.64 -37.30
C LEU A 915 -5.48 -26.80 -36.74
N PHE A 916 -5.26 -26.10 -35.63
CA PHE A 916 -6.25 -25.25 -34.97
C PHE A 916 -5.81 -23.79 -34.96
N PRO A 917 -5.95 -23.04 -36.07
CA PRO A 917 -5.78 -21.60 -36.03
C PRO A 917 -6.77 -20.98 -35.03
N THR A 918 -6.25 -20.45 -33.93
CA THR A 918 -7.04 -19.84 -32.85
C THR A 918 -6.38 -18.53 -32.46
N PHE A 919 -7.16 -17.45 -32.46
CA PHE A 919 -6.67 -16.11 -32.20
C PHE A 919 -7.64 -15.38 -31.28
N VAL A 920 -7.12 -14.77 -30.21
CA VAL A 920 -7.95 -14.17 -29.16
C VAL A 920 -7.33 -12.86 -28.70
N ASN A 921 -8.14 -11.81 -28.56
CA ASN A 921 -7.73 -10.58 -27.91
C ASN A 921 -7.80 -10.70 -26.39
N ARG A 922 -6.84 -10.07 -25.70
CA ARG A 922 -6.87 -9.87 -24.26
C ARG A 922 -7.44 -8.50 -23.92
N GLY A 923 -8.31 -8.45 -22.90
CA GLY A 923 -8.94 -7.23 -22.44
C GLY A 923 -9.44 -6.35 -23.60
N ASN A 924 -8.97 -5.12 -23.68
CA ASN A 924 -9.40 -4.14 -24.67
C ASN A 924 -8.56 -4.04 -25.96
N ASN A 925 -7.73 -5.05 -26.29
CA ASN A 925 -6.92 -5.07 -27.52
C ASN A 925 -7.73 -4.86 -28.80
N PHE A 926 -7.12 -4.26 -29.83
CA PHE A 926 -7.81 -3.86 -31.06
C PHE A 926 -8.51 -5.04 -31.75
N LEU A 927 -9.79 -4.83 -32.12
CA LEU A 927 -10.61 -5.80 -32.83
C LEU A 927 -10.18 -5.93 -34.31
N LEU A 928 -10.57 -7.03 -34.96
CA LEU A 928 -10.56 -7.07 -36.42
C LEU A 928 -11.80 -6.33 -36.91
N ASP A 929 -11.61 -5.05 -37.22
CA ASP A 929 -12.65 -4.11 -37.63
C ASP A 929 -13.09 -4.28 -39.11
N GLU A 930 -14.16 -3.57 -39.47
CA GLU A 930 -15.01 -3.77 -40.64
C GLU A 930 -14.28 -4.10 -41.96
N GLY A 931 -14.73 -5.17 -42.61
CA GLY A 931 -14.49 -5.40 -44.05
C GLY A 931 -13.78 -6.70 -44.41
N ASP A 932 -13.11 -6.64 -45.56
CA ASP A 932 -12.52 -7.79 -46.25
C ASP A 932 -11.00 -7.72 -46.18
N HIS A 933 -10.38 -8.53 -45.30
CA HIS A 933 -8.95 -8.48 -45.02
C HIS A 933 -8.29 -9.84 -45.21
N ASN A 934 -7.07 -9.87 -45.75
CA ASN A 934 -6.23 -11.06 -45.65
C ASN A 934 -5.62 -11.10 -44.25
N LEU A 935 -5.97 -12.10 -43.46
CA LEU A 935 -5.69 -12.14 -42.03
C LEU A 935 -4.32 -12.77 -41.76
N PHE A 936 -4.10 -13.99 -42.27
CA PHE A 936 -2.86 -14.74 -42.10
C PHE A 936 -2.69 -15.78 -43.20
N VAL A 937 -1.48 -16.34 -43.32
CA VAL A 937 -1.15 -17.40 -44.28
C VAL A 937 -0.69 -18.65 -43.52
N ILE A 938 -1.38 -19.75 -43.74
CA ILE A 938 -0.99 -21.07 -43.23
C ILE A 938 -0.05 -21.73 -44.25
N LYS A 939 1.07 -22.27 -43.77
CA LYS A 939 2.08 -22.90 -44.63
C LYS A 939 2.18 -24.38 -44.34
N PHE A 940 2.04 -25.19 -45.39
CA PHE A 940 2.32 -26.62 -45.37
C PHE A 940 3.43 -26.96 -46.36
N LYS A 941 4.32 -27.88 -46.00
CA LYS A 941 5.26 -28.51 -46.90
C LYS A 941 4.69 -29.83 -47.41
N ALA A 942 4.59 -29.99 -48.72
CA ALA A 942 4.11 -31.23 -49.32
C ALA A 942 5.16 -32.34 -49.24
N LYS A 943 4.77 -33.51 -48.72
CA LYS A 943 5.63 -34.71 -48.64
C LYS A 943 5.54 -35.58 -49.89
N LYS A 944 4.43 -35.52 -50.63
CA LYS A 944 4.22 -36.19 -51.92
C LYS A 944 3.34 -35.32 -52.83
N ALA A 945 3.30 -35.65 -54.12
CA ALA A 945 2.44 -34.95 -55.06
C ALA A 945 0.95 -35.16 -54.71
N GLY A 946 0.15 -34.11 -54.83
CA GLY A 946 -1.25 -34.13 -54.39
C GLY A 946 -2.09 -32.95 -54.91
N LYS A 947 -3.35 -32.91 -54.47
CA LYS A 947 -4.30 -31.83 -54.72
C LYS A 947 -4.72 -31.20 -53.41
N PHE A 948 -4.93 -29.89 -53.41
CA PHE A 948 -5.48 -29.21 -52.25
C PHE A 948 -6.92 -29.66 -52.00
N ASN A 949 -7.17 -30.25 -50.83
CA ASN A 949 -8.47 -30.79 -50.41
C ASN A 949 -8.81 -30.45 -48.93
N LEU A 950 -8.04 -29.56 -48.29
CA LEU A 950 -8.27 -29.19 -46.90
C LEU A 950 -9.54 -28.33 -46.79
N THR A 951 -10.39 -28.67 -45.81
CA THR A 951 -11.67 -27.98 -45.56
C THR A 951 -11.72 -27.59 -44.08
N ALA A 952 -12.02 -26.33 -43.80
CA ALA A 952 -12.20 -25.86 -42.44
C ALA A 952 -13.46 -26.47 -41.81
N LYS A 953 -13.40 -26.76 -40.51
CA LYS A 953 -14.51 -27.23 -39.69
C LYS A 953 -14.54 -26.44 -38.38
N ASP A 954 -15.69 -26.45 -37.71
CA ASP A 954 -15.88 -25.81 -36.39
C ASP A 954 -15.42 -24.34 -36.40
N GLY A 955 -15.72 -23.66 -37.51
CA GLY A 955 -15.37 -22.26 -37.69
C GLY A 955 -16.23 -21.38 -36.81
N MET A 956 -15.60 -20.49 -36.04
CA MET A 956 -16.28 -19.56 -35.16
C MET A 956 -15.58 -18.20 -35.12
N LEU A 957 -16.38 -17.14 -35.08
CA LEU A 957 -15.98 -15.78 -34.70
C LEU A 957 -16.66 -15.44 -33.37
N VAL A 958 -15.98 -14.71 -32.49
CA VAL A 958 -16.48 -14.32 -31.17
C VAL A 958 -16.28 -12.82 -30.97
N ASP A 959 -17.28 -12.10 -30.46
CA ASP A 959 -17.13 -10.71 -30.01
C ASP A 959 -16.76 -10.60 -28.52
N ARG A 960 -16.50 -9.37 -28.06
CA ARG A 960 -16.21 -9.07 -26.63
C ARG A 960 -17.37 -9.37 -25.68
N ASN A 961 -18.58 -9.48 -26.21
CA ASN A 961 -19.78 -9.82 -25.46
C ASN A 961 -20.03 -11.34 -25.41
N LEU A 962 -19.09 -12.13 -25.95
CA LEU A 962 -19.21 -13.58 -26.11
C LEU A 962 -20.38 -13.99 -27.03
N GLY A 963 -20.81 -13.10 -27.92
CA GLY A 963 -21.65 -13.45 -29.07
C GLY A 963 -20.81 -14.19 -30.12
N THR A 964 -21.44 -15.12 -30.83
CA THR A 964 -20.74 -16.00 -31.78
C THR A 964 -21.39 -16.02 -33.16
N VAL A 965 -20.57 -16.23 -34.20
CA VAL A 965 -21.01 -16.57 -35.55
C VAL A 965 -20.22 -17.79 -36.03
N ASN A 966 -20.93 -18.86 -36.35
CA ASN A 966 -20.35 -20.10 -36.87
C ASN A 966 -20.33 -20.09 -38.41
N PHE A 967 -19.30 -20.70 -39.04
CA PHE A 967 -19.15 -20.73 -40.50
C PHE A 967 -18.57 -22.04 -41.06
#